data_AF-A0A961LBU3-F1
#
_entry.id   AF-A0A961LBU3-F1
#
_cell.length_a   1.000
_cell.length_b   1.000
_cell.length_c   1.000
_cell.angle_alpha   90.00
_cell.angle_beta   90.00
_cell.angle_gamma   90.00
#
_symmetry.space_group_name_H-M   'P 1'
#
loop_
_entity.id
_entity.type
_entity.pdbx_description
1 polymer ?
#
loop_
_entity_poly.entity_id
_entity_poly.type
_entity_poly.pdbx_seq_one_letter_code
_entity_poly.pdbx_strand_id
1 'polypeptide(L)'
;MSETPLLGLPLLQASQAQKHVTHNEALILLDAAIQLSVISRGAAIPPPSPAEGDRFLAAAGSSGGWAGHDGDLAIFEAASWRFSAPRIGWRLWVEDEGRFLVFDGLGWRDLQDIDQLDNMSLLGVNTTADAGNRFAVASAGVLFTHEGGDHRLKVNKEAHVDTASLLYQTDYSGRAELGLAGDDDFRVKVSPDGVNWHDAIHVDRATGTVTLPNTASQAAGMYLDLAAAAASAIPPVIERVYCHFYASTSGQGGAWYKRTVTEPTHGLKFQDAGSGWWEIDEQVVYLDMAGAIGDGVADDTPAIQKAVNAATHVKGRRDKTYRLGAAIIIPSNRRVDFNGSRWLRGFSGGWAVENATGRTTFSDTEIWLENVWLEDDGTSSTRGNFLLMSGVNRLKVDGYKLRGFSPYDGIEGAWSCYISGQNIDLHCFDIDTTGNGLWSDGCHFGHVTNMVLTDFNIRSGDDAIAFHFPPTAYPWGGIDAVSQDIFVGSGVVQSVSANGIRIGAYGSVSGAPSATASAWHNLTVEGITFGACGTNCILLQDTRSAAETTVKNDHIKFSNLNFGDQDNTRLIHIVGNPNIATAGNYTIHNFGNVTIQDVSGAQAGTQIIRAGGVERLALDNFNVEMSPATAPSGVQAEFRQIDTLMMRDVRTKIKTTGTSVQFIYCRDITLIDPEHLGFGEFNAFQIGLNTSHDVAFKCLGGRIDNVQRGLMLNGTGTLAEFVVIGTDIVASITQSSVSSASRYLFAPGGTQPKWGTLTGLLGDQTDLQAALDGKSGTSHSHSELHSRSHAMTSSADHVAGNWKVFYSDGAGQVGELAMGANGTYLQSNGATAAPSFAAPPGAGSIDYATATLGADVTLSASNTFYDGPSLSLGTGTWLINADAQYRKTTTTASQVTVRISDGTNHFASANAYHASVSGITVPFSLAAVVTVAAAADIKIQMATTVGNAACTMQSAVSNNASGSNATQISAIRLG
;
A
#
# COMPACT_ATOMS: atom_id res chain seq x y z
N MET A 1 -46.43 -32.52 -107.23
CA MET A 1 -45.17 -32.19 -106.54
C MET A 1 -44.03 -32.76 -107.37
N SER A 2 -43.01 -31.96 -107.74
CA SER A 2 -41.86 -32.43 -108.54
C SER A 2 -40.57 -32.56 -107.72
N GLU A 3 -40.57 -32.06 -106.48
CA GLU A 3 -39.44 -32.05 -105.55
C GLU A 3 -39.95 -32.30 -104.12
N THR A 4 -39.09 -32.69 -103.18
CA THR A 4 -39.42 -32.83 -101.75
C THR A 4 -39.57 -31.46 -101.06
N PRO A 5 -40.39 -31.33 -100.00
CA PRO A 5 -40.73 -30.02 -99.42
C PRO A 5 -39.58 -29.30 -98.69
N LEU A 6 -38.62 -30.02 -98.08
CA LEU A 6 -37.61 -29.42 -97.20
C LEU A 6 -36.27 -29.19 -97.90
N LEU A 7 -35.73 -30.21 -98.58
CA LEU A 7 -34.43 -30.13 -99.25
C LEU A 7 -34.54 -29.98 -100.77
N GLY A 8 -35.75 -29.95 -101.34
CA GLY A 8 -35.97 -29.78 -102.77
C GLY A 8 -35.44 -30.95 -103.62
N LEU A 9 -35.47 -32.18 -103.08
CA LEU A 9 -34.96 -33.36 -103.80
C LEU A 9 -35.90 -33.74 -104.95
N PRO A 10 -35.43 -33.92 -106.19
CA PRO A 10 -36.30 -34.19 -107.33
C PRO A 10 -37.02 -35.55 -107.20
N LEU A 11 -38.34 -35.53 -107.37
CA LEU A 11 -39.20 -36.71 -107.37
C LEU A 11 -39.31 -37.31 -108.77
N LEU A 12 -39.35 -38.64 -108.87
CA LEU A 12 -39.59 -39.35 -110.13
C LEU A 12 -41.01 -39.07 -110.65
N GLN A 13 -41.14 -38.76 -111.93
CA GLN A 13 -42.44 -38.53 -112.56
C GLN A 13 -43.29 -39.82 -112.66
N ALA A 14 -44.61 -39.64 -112.72
CA ALA A 14 -45.57 -40.73 -112.85
C ALA A 14 -45.36 -41.58 -114.13
N SER A 15 -45.90 -42.80 -114.14
CA SER A 15 -45.80 -43.78 -115.25
C SER A 15 -44.44 -44.44 -115.50
N GLN A 16 -43.50 -44.34 -114.55
CA GLN A 16 -42.23 -45.09 -114.57
C GLN A 16 -42.37 -46.50 -113.95
N ALA A 17 -43.23 -47.35 -114.52
CA ALA A 17 -43.47 -48.73 -114.06
C ALA A 17 -43.72 -48.88 -112.54
N GLN A 18 -44.47 -47.95 -111.95
CA GLN A 18 -44.77 -47.86 -110.50
C GLN A 18 -43.55 -47.64 -109.57
N LYS A 19 -42.31 -47.54 -110.09
CA LYS A 19 -41.11 -47.26 -109.28
C LYS A 19 -41.13 -45.89 -108.60
N HIS A 20 -41.79 -44.92 -109.23
CA HIS A 20 -41.99 -43.58 -108.68
C HIS A 20 -42.76 -43.58 -107.36
N VAL A 21 -43.59 -44.60 -107.07
CA VAL A 21 -44.35 -44.66 -105.82
C VAL A 21 -43.41 -44.90 -104.64
N THR A 22 -42.72 -46.04 -104.62
CA THR A 22 -41.88 -46.45 -103.48
C THR A 22 -40.60 -45.62 -103.35
N HIS A 23 -40.02 -45.15 -104.46
CA HIS A 23 -38.82 -44.32 -104.42
C HIS A 23 -39.10 -42.89 -103.96
N ASN A 24 -40.16 -42.26 -104.45
CA ASN A 24 -40.53 -40.92 -103.98
C ASN A 24 -40.94 -40.97 -102.50
N GLU A 25 -41.63 -42.03 -102.08
CA GLU A 25 -41.96 -42.24 -100.67
C GLU A 25 -40.70 -42.32 -99.80
N ALA A 26 -39.66 -43.03 -100.26
CA ALA A 26 -38.39 -43.10 -99.55
C ALA A 26 -37.64 -41.75 -99.51
N LEU A 27 -37.67 -40.99 -100.61
CA LEU A 27 -37.05 -39.66 -100.68
C LEU A 27 -37.73 -38.66 -99.75
N ILE A 28 -39.06 -38.67 -99.67
CA ILE A 28 -39.83 -37.80 -98.77
C ILE A 28 -39.53 -38.15 -97.30
N LEU A 29 -39.46 -39.45 -96.96
CA LEU A 29 -39.12 -39.86 -95.61
C LEU A 29 -37.67 -39.51 -95.22
N LEU A 30 -36.75 -39.59 -96.19
CA LEU A 30 -35.36 -39.16 -96.01
C LEU A 30 -35.25 -37.63 -95.81
N ASP A 31 -36.00 -36.85 -96.59
CA ASP A 31 -36.09 -35.38 -96.52
C ASP A 31 -36.51 -34.91 -95.12
N ALA A 32 -37.51 -35.58 -94.54
CA ALA A 32 -38.00 -35.26 -93.20
C ALA A 32 -37.04 -35.64 -92.07
N ALA A 33 -36.24 -36.71 -92.24
CA ALA A 33 -35.46 -37.33 -91.17
C ALA A 33 -33.96 -36.94 -91.13
N ILE A 34 -33.36 -36.48 -92.25
CA ILE A 34 -31.90 -36.26 -92.31
C ILE A 34 -31.44 -34.97 -91.64
N GLN A 35 -32.29 -33.94 -91.61
CA GLN A 35 -32.12 -32.71 -90.83
C GLN A 35 -33.33 -32.55 -89.91
N LEU A 36 -33.49 -33.52 -89.01
CA LEU A 36 -34.68 -33.64 -88.19
C LEU A 36 -34.77 -32.45 -87.21
N SER A 37 -35.66 -31.51 -87.55
CA SER A 37 -36.01 -30.31 -86.78
C SER A 37 -37.52 -30.30 -86.66
N VAL A 38 -38.03 -30.17 -85.43
CA VAL A 38 -39.46 -30.05 -85.16
C VAL A 38 -39.75 -28.68 -84.59
N ILE A 39 -40.91 -28.15 -84.96
CA ILE A 39 -41.38 -26.85 -84.48
C ILE A 39 -41.58 -26.90 -82.96
N SER A 40 -42.14 -28.00 -82.44
CA SER A 40 -42.34 -28.21 -81.02
C SER A 40 -42.42 -29.70 -80.67
N ARG A 41 -42.10 -30.04 -79.42
CA ARG A 41 -42.39 -31.33 -78.78
C ARG A 41 -43.49 -31.28 -77.72
N GLY A 42 -43.99 -30.08 -77.40
CA GLY A 42 -44.99 -29.85 -76.36
C GLY A 42 -46.44 -29.83 -76.86
N ALA A 43 -46.66 -29.88 -78.17
CA ALA A 43 -47.99 -29.82 -78.76
C ALA A 43 -48.70 -31.20 -78.69
N ALA A 44 -49.92 -31.22 -78.12
CA ALA A 44 -50.76 -32.42 -78.02
C ALA A 44 -51.91 -32.45 -79.06
N ILE A 45 -52.04 -31.43 -79.90
CA ILE A 45 -53.06 -31.33 -80.96
C ILE A 45 -52.40 -30.70 -82.18
N PRO A 46 -52.63 -31.20 -83.41
CA PRO A 46 -52.09 -30.58 -84.61
C PRO A 46 -52.57 -29.13 -84.77
N PRO A 47 -51.73 -28.23 -85.31
CA PRO A 47 -52.15 -26.87 -85.63
C PRO A 47 -53.33 -26.90 -86.62
N PRO A 48 -54.26 -25.92 -86.57
CA PRO A 48 -55.45 -25.91 -87.42
C PRO A 48 -55.14 -25.65 -88.91
N SER A 49 -53.93 -25.21 -89.25
CA SER A 49 -53.48 -24.95 -90.62
C SER A 49 -51.98 -25.25 -90.78
N PRO A 50 -51.58 -26.53 -90.75
CA PRO A 50 -50.18 -26.92 -90.95
C PRO A 50 -49.73 -26.65 -92.39
N ALA A 51 -48.47 -26.24 -92.55
CA ALA A 51 -47.82 -26.12 -93.84
C ALA A 51 -47.16 -27.44 -94.24
N GLU A 52 -47.02 -27.68 -95.54
CA GLU A 52 -46.33 -28.86 -96.07
C GLU A 52 -44.87 -28.89 -95.56
N GLY A 53 -44.46 -30.00 -94.96
CA GLY A 53 -43.13 -30.15 -94.36
C GLY A 53 -43.04 -29.75 -92.88
N ASP A 54 -44.13 -29.25 -92.27
CA ASP A 54 -44.20 -29.03 -90.83
C ASP A 54 -43.95 -30.35 -90.08
N ARG A 55 -43.10 -30.29 -89.06
CA ARG A 55 -42.69 -31.44 -88.25
C ARG A 55 -42.91 -31.13 -86.78
N PHE A 56 -43.53 -32.07 -86.07
CA PHE A 56 -43.75 -32.01 -84.64
C PHE A 56 -43.35 -33.34 -84.00
N LEU A 57 -42.88 -33.30 -82.77
CA LEU A 57 -42.86 -34.50 -81.94
C LEU A 57 -44.18 -34.53 -81.17
N ALA A 58 -45.04 -35.50 -81.47
CA ALA A 58 -46.36 -35.58 -80.86
C ALA A 58 -46.21 -35.78 -79.33
N ALA A 59 -46.75 -34.86 -78.53
CA ALA A 59 -46.64 -34.94 -77.09
C ALA A 59 -47.47 -36.12 -76.53
N ALA A 60 -47.20 -36.52 -75.28
CA ALA A 60 -48.02 -37.52 -74.60
C ALA A 60 -49.48 -37.02 -74.45
N GLY A 61 -50.46 -37.89 -74.70
CA GLY A 61 -51.88 -37.54 -74.71
C GLY A 61 -52.33 -36.82 -75.98
N SER A 62 -51.67 -37.06 -77.12
CA SER A 62 -52.02 -36.43 -78.38
C SER A 62 -53.44 -36.81 -78.83
N SER A 63 -54.13 -35.85 -79.44
CA SER A 63 -55.53 -36.00 -79.88
C SER A 63 -55.78 -35.34 -81.25
N GLY A 64 -57.00 -35.48 -81.77
CA GLY A 64 -57.32 -35.04 -83.14
C GLY A 64 -56.56 -35.84 -84.18
N GLY A 65 -55.92 -35.17 -85.14
CA GLY A 65 -55.13 -35.82 -86.20
C GLY A 65 -53.89 -36.59 -85.70
N TRP A 66 -53.50 -36.43 -84.43
CA TRP A 66 -52.36 -37.12 -83.81
C TRP A 66 -52.77 -38.21 -82.80
N ALA A 67 -54.07 -38.52 -82.68
CA ALA A 67 -54.56 -39.50 -81.72
C ALA A 67 -53.94 -40.89 -81.92
N GLY A 68 -53.32 -41.44 -80.86
CA GLY A 68 -52.68 -42.76 -80.88
C GLY A 68 -51.21 -42.77 -81.34
N HIS A 69 -50.62 -41.60 -81.60
CA HIS A 69 -49.26 -41.44 -82.11
C HIS A 69 -48.34 -40.67 -81.13
N ASP A 70 -48.58 -40.79 -79.83
CA ASP A 70 -47.77 -40.16 -78.78
C ASP A 70 -46.29 -40.55 -78.91
N GLY A 71 -45.41 -39.55 -78.97
CA GLY A 71 -43.96 -39.73 -79.09
C GLY A 71 -43.47 -40.04 -80.52
N ASP A 72 -44.37 -40.17 -81.50
CA ASP A 72 -43.99 -40.29 -82.91
C ASP A 72 -43.61 -38.93 -83.50
N LEU A 73 -42.72 -38.95 -84.49
CA LEU A 73 -42.48 -37.79 -85.35
C LEU A 73 -43.68 -37.64 -86.30
N ALA A 74 -44.44 -36.56 -86.13
CA ALA A 74 -45.53 -36.17 -87.00
C ALA A 74 -45.02 -35.24 -88.10
N ILE A 75 -45.26 -35.61 -89.36
CA ILE A 75 -44.83 -34.88 -90.57
C ILE A 75 -46.08 -34.55 -91.38
N PHE A 76 -46.32 -33.27 -91.70
CA PHE A 76 -47.46 -32.88 -92.53
C PHE A 76 -47.10 -32.98 -94.02
N GLU A 77 -47.73 -33.90 -94.73
CA GLU A 77 -47.52 -34.12 -96.16
C GLU A 77 -48.80 -34.48 -96.93
N ALA A 78 -48.92 -34.01 -98.17
CA ALA A 78 -50.04 -34.28 -99.08
C ALA A 78 -51.42 -34.07 -98.43
N ALA A 79 -51.55 -33.01 -97.60
CA ALA A 79 -52.73 -32.67 -96.81
C ALA A 79 -53.12 -33.69 -95.71
N SER A 80 -52.17 -34.52 -95.24
CA SER A 80 -52.36 -35.51 -94.18
C SER A 80 -51.14 -35.59 -93.24
N TRP A 81 -51.33 -36.13 -92.03
CA TRP A 81 -50.22 -36.38 -91.10
C TRP A 81 -49.66 -37.77 -91.31
N ARG A 82 -48.33 -37.86 -91.45
CA ARG A 82 -47.56 -39.09 -91.45
C ARG A 82 -46.79 -39.21 -90.15
N PHE A 83 -46.72 -40.42 -89.60
CA PHE A 83 -46.04 -40.69 -88.34
C PHE A 83 -44.87 -41.63 -88.53
N SER A 84 -43.77 -41.33 -87.84
CA SER A 84 -42.60 -42.19 -87.78
C SER A 84 -42.14 -42.35 -86.34
N ALA A 85 -42.11 -43.59 -85.86
CA ALA A 85 -41.57 -43.92 -84.54
C ALA A 85 -40.06 -43.64 -84.47
N PRO A 86 -39.57 -42.91 -83.45
CA PRO A 86 -38.14 -42.68 -83.24
C PRO A 86 -37.37 -43.99 -83.01
N ARG A 87 -36.10 -44.02 -83.44
CA ARG A 87 -35.18 -45.13 -83.15
C ARG A 87 -34.01 -44.64 -82.30
N ILE A 88 -33.40 -45.55 -81.54
CA ILE A 88 -32.22 -45.27 -80.69
C ILE A 88 -31.16 -44.55 -81.52
N GLY A 89 -30.64 -43.44 -81.00
CA GLY A 89 -29.61 -42.60 -81.64
C GLY A 89 -30.15 -41.56 -82.62
N TRP A 90 -31.47 -41.47 -82.82
CA TRP A 90 -32.07 -40.35 -83.55
C TRP A 90 -31.77 -39.04 -82.84
N ARG A 91 -31.56 -38.00 -83.63
CA ARG A 91 -31.17 -36.67 -83.17
C ARG A 91 -32.15 -35.66 -83.73
N LEU A 92 -32.67 -34.79 -82.86
CA LEU A 92 -33.75 -33.87 -83.15
C LEU A 92 -33.41 -32.49 -82.62
N TRP A 93 -33.56 -31.45 -83.44
CA TRP A 93 -33.60 -30.07 -82.96
C TRP A 93 -35.05 -29.67 -82.68
N VAL A 94 -35.31 -29.12 -81.49
CA VAL A 94 -36.62 -28.58 -81.12
C VAL A 94 -36.54 -27.06 -81.23
N GLU A 95 -37.22 -26.49 -82.22
CA GLU A 95 -37.05 -25.09 -82.62
C GLU A 95 -37.53 -24.11 -81.55
N ASP A 96 -38.68 -24.36 -80.93
CA ASP A 96 -39.25 -23.48 -79.89
C ASP A 96 -38.49 -23.53 -78.56
N GLU A 97 -37.72 -24.59 -78.30
CA GLU A 97 -36.89 -24.74 -77.11
C GLU A 97 -35.40 -24.38 -77.34
N GLY A 98 -34.95 -24.34 -78.60
CA GLY A 98 -33.54 -24.14 -78.93
C GLY A 98 -32.62 -25.25 -78.42
N ARG A 99 -33.13 -26.49 -78.34
CA ARG A 99 -32.46 -27.64 -77.71
C ARG A 99 -32.25 -28.79 -78.68
N PHE A 100 -31.17 -29.56 -78.43
CA PHE A 100 -30.83 -30.74 -79.20
C PHE A 100 -31.13 -31.99 -78.39
N LEU A 101 -32.00 -32.86 -78.91
CA LEU A 101 -32.40 -34.08 -78.24
C LEU A 101 -31.84 -35.33 -78.94
N VAL A 102 -31.54 -36.36 -78.16
CA VAL A 102 -31.20 -37.70 -78.64
C VAL A 102 -32.19 -38.73 -78.10
N PHE A 103 -32.69 -39.62 -78.95
CA PHE A 103 -33.57 -40.70 -78.50
C PHE A 103 -32.73 -41.87 -77.96
N ASP A 104 -32.86 -42.18 -76.68
CA ASP A 104 -32.05 -43.21 -75.98
C ASP A 104 -32.66 -44.62 -76.05
N GLY A 105 -33.88 -44.75 -76.59
CA GLY A 105 -34.65 -46.00 -76.65
C GLY A 105 -35.78 -46.08 -75.64
N LEU A 106 -35.80 -45.20 -74.65
CA LEU A 106 -36.86 -45.03 -73.67
C LEU A 106 -37.56 -43.67 -73.83
N GLY A 107 -36.86 -42.66 -74.33
CA GLY A 107 -37.40 -41.34 -74.62
C GLY A 107 -36.37 -40.39 -75.25
N TRP A 108 -36.77 -39.14 -75.49
CA TRP A 108 -35.87 -38.09 -75.95
C TRP A 108 -35.16 -37.41 -74.77
N ARG A 109 -33.83 -37.38 -74.80
CA ARG A 109 -32.96 -36.75 -73.78
C ARG A 109 -32.28 -35.52 -74.33
N ASP A 110 -32.13 -34.49 -73.51
CA ASP A 110 -31.33 -33.33 -73.89
C ASP A 110 -29.84 -33.69 -73.94
N LEU A 111 -29.17 -33.28 -75.00
CA LEU A 111 -27.72 -33.48 -75.16
C LEU A 111 -26.91 -32.43 -74.38
N GLN A 112 -27.54 -31.33 -73.94
CA GLN A 112 -26.90 -30.23 -73.20
C GLN A 112 -27.03 -30.33 -71.67
N ASP A 113 -27.81 -31.28 -71.13
CA ASP A 113 -27.84 -31.56 -69.68
C ASP A 113 -26.54 -32.27 -69.24
N ILE A 114 -25.47 -31.50 -69.06
CA ILE A 114 -24.25 -31.92 -68.33
C ILE A 114 -24.45 -31.62 -66.83
N ASP A 115 -25.60 -31.99 -66.28
CA ASP A 115 -25.95 -31.68 -64.89
C ASP A 115 -25.30 -32.66 -63.89
N GLN A 116 -24.64 -33.72 -64.38
CA GLN A 116 -23.94 -34.69 -63.55
C GLN A 116 -22.59 -35.09 -64.17
N LEU A 117 -21.51 -34.64 -63.55
CA LEU A 117 -20.11 -34.98 -63.88
C LEU A 117 -19.53 -36.03 -62.92
N ASP A 118 -20.35 -37.00 -62.51
CA ASP A 118 -19.92 -38.04 -61.59
C ASP A 118 -18.90 -38.99 -62.23
N ASN A 119 -17.87 -39.37 -61.46
CA ASN A 119 -16.79 -40.29 -61.85
C ASN A 119 -15.94 -39.86 -63.05
N MET A 120 -15.80 -38.55 -63.29
CA MET A 120 -14.80 -38.05 -64.26
C MET A 120 -13.40 -38.59 -63.90
N SER A 121 -12.73 -39.21 -64.87
CA SER A 121 -11.38 -39.76 -64.66
C SER A 121 -10.30 -38.67 -64.60
N LEU A 122 -10.46 -37.60 -65.40
CA LEU A 122 -9.57 -36.44 -65.49
C LEU A 122 -10.39 -35.19 -65.80
N LEU A 123 -10.12 -34.07 -65.11
CA LEU A 123 -10.71 -32.77 -65.37
C LEU A 123 -9.63 -31.68 -65.37
N GLY A 124 -9.33 -31.16 -66.56
CA GLY A 124 -8.38 -30.06 -66.75
C GLY A 124 -9.08 -28.76 -67.11
N VAL A 125 -8.79 -27.68 -66.38
CA VAL A 125 -9.26 -26.31 -66.69
C VAL A 125 -8.06 -25.50 -67.14
N ASN A 126 -8.00 -25.18 -68.45
CA ASN A 126 -6.92 -24.44 -69.09
C ASN A 126 -5.52 -25.10 -68.95
N THR A 127 -5.47 -26.38 -68.57
CA THR A 127 -4.28 -27.24 -68.51
C THR A 127 -4.68 -28.70 -68.69
N THR A 128 -3.72 -29.58 -68.97
CA THR A 128 -3.95 -31.02 -69.06
C THR A 128 -3.88 -31.65 -67.66
N ALA A 129 -4.95 -32.35 -67.26
CA ALA A 129 -4.93 -33.20 -66.06
C ALA A 129 -4.24 -34.54 -66.35
N ASP A 130 -3.64 -35.13 -65.33
CA ASP A 130 -2.89 -36.39 -65.43
C ASP A 130 -3.22 -37.36 -64.28
N ALA A 131 -2.56 -38.52 -64.25
CA ALA A 131 -2.82 -39.54 -63.25
C ALA A 131 -2.49 -39.11 -61.80
N GLY A 132 -1.56 -38.17 -61.62
CA GLY A 132 -1.18 -37.59 -60.33
C GLY A 132 -2.05 -36.38 -59.94
N ASN A 133 -2.42 -35.54 -60.91
CA ASN A 133 -3.26 -34.36 -60.74
C ASN A 133 -4.57 -34.52 -61.54
N ARG A 134 -5.48 -35.36 -61.05
CA ARG A 134 -6.73 -35.69 -61.76
C ARG A 134 -7.68 -34.52 -61.91
N PHE A 135 -7.58 -33.53 -61.03
CA PHE A 135 -8.16 -32.20 -61.21
C PHE A 135 -7.02 -31.19 -61.30
N ALA A 136 -6.85 -30.55 -62.46
CA ALA A 136 -5.76 -29.61 -62.71
C ALA A 136 -6.31 -28.29 -63.25
N VAL A 137 -5.87 -27.17 -62.68
CA VAL A 137 -6.33 -25.83 -63.05
C VAL A 137 -5.13 -24.91 -63.27
N ALA A 138 -5.03 -24.30 -64.45
CA ALA A 138 -4.08 -23.23 -64.74
C ALA A 138 -4.83 -21.90 -64.91
N SER A 139 -4.87 -21.09 -63.86
CA SER A 139 -5.61 -19.82 -63.84
C SER A 139 -4.96 -18.79 -62.93
N ALA A 140 -5.36 -17.52 -63.03
CA ALA A 140 -4.93 -16.47 -62.10
C ALA A 140 -5.56 -16.62 -60.70
N GLY A 141 -6.65 -17.38 -60.56
CA GLY A 141 -7.31 -17.61 -59.27
C GLY A 141 -8.34 -18.73 -59.34
N VAL A 142 -8.43 -19.50 -58.25
CA VAL A 142 -9.45 -20.53 -58.04
C VAL A 142 -10.26 -20.14 -56.81
N LEU A 143 -11.57 -19.94 -57.00
CA LEU A 143 -12.48 -19.62 -55.91
C LEU A 143 -13.30 -20.86 -55.53
N PHE A 144 -13.11 -21.33 -54.31
CA PHE A 144 -14.04 -22.26 -53.67
C PHE A 144 -14.91 -21.48 -52.69
N THR A 145 -16.21 -21.41 -52.95
CA THR A 145 -17.15 -20.60 -52.16
C THR A 145 -18.24 -21.45 -51.51
N HIS A 146 -18.91 -20.89 -50.51
CA HIS A 146 -20.00 -21.52 -49.77
C HIS A 146 -21.35 -21.36 -50.49
N GLU A 147 -22.30 -22.24 -50.17
CA GLU A 147 -23.71 -22.16 -50.59
C GLU A 147 -24.57 -21.52 -49.47
N GLY A 148 -24.13 -20.38 -48.94
CA GLY A 148 -24.81 -19.71 -47.81
C GLY A 148 -24.51 -20.24 -46.40
N GLY A 149 -23.57 -21.19 -46.23
CA GLY A 149 -23.14 -21.73 -44.94
C GLY A 149 -21.63 -22.01 -44.85
N ASP A 150 -21.24 -23.13 -44.25
CA ASP A 150 -19.83 -23.55 -44.16
C ASP A 150 -19.26 -23.98 -45.53
N HIS A 151 -17.99 -23.70 -45.78
CA HIS A 151 -17.20 -24.34 -46.84
C HIS A 151 -16.08 -25.18 -46.20
N ARG A 152 -15.87 -26.42 -46.66
CA ARG A 152 -14.82 -27.32 -46.15
C ARG A 152 -14.09 -28.01 -47.30
N LEU A 153 -12.77 -27.82 -47.36
CA LEU A 153 -11.88 -28.68 -48.13
C LEU A 153 -11.48 -29.86 -47.26
N LYS A 154 -11.91 -31.07 -47.64
CA LYS A 154 -11.57 -32.31 -46.91
C LYS A 154 -10.43 -33.02 -47.65
N VAL A 155 -9.28 -33.14 -47.00
CA VAL A 155 -8.12 -33.89 -47.51
C VAL A 155 -7.90 -35.09 -46.59
N ASN A 156 -7.87 -36.28 -47.17
CA ASN A 156 -7.72 -37.54 -46.43
C ASN A 156 -6.49 -38.30 -46.92
N LYS A 157 -5.72 -38.87 -46.01
CA LYS A 157 -4.59 -39.76 -46.30
C LYS A 157 -4.94 -41.21 -45.98
N GLU A 158 -4.24 -42.16 -46.59
CA GLU A 158 -4.54 -43.60 -46.48
C GLU A 158 -3.94 -44.21 -45.21
N ALA A 159 -2.67 -43.92 -44.93
CA ALA A 159 -1.97 -44.35 -43.73
C ALA A 159 -1.44 -43.17 -42.88
N HIS A 160 -1.05 -43.46 -41.64
CA HIS A 160 -0.42 -42.49 -40.73
C HIS A 160 0.83 -41.85 -41.36
N VAL A 161 1.65 -42.63 -42.06
CA VAL A 161 2.92 -42.16 -42.63
C VAL A 161 2.77 -41.34 -43.91
N ASP A 162 1.56 -41.27 -44.46
CA ASP A 162 1.29 -40.53 -45.69
C ASP A 162 1.14 -39.04 -45.43
N THR A 163 1.07 -38.27 -46.53
CA THR A 163 0.92 -36.81 -46.49
C THR A 163 -0.44 -36.37 -47.02
N ALA A 164 -1.12 -35.52 -46.24
CA ALA A 164 -2.32 -34.78 -46.63
C ALA A 164 -2.07 -33.30 -46.35
N SER A 165 -1.74 -32.53 -47.40
CA SER A 165 -1.24 -31.16 -47.26
C SER A 165 -1.66 -30.22 -48.39
N LEU A 166 -1.48 -28.93 -48.16
CA LEU A 166 -1.40 -27.90 -49.19
C LEU A 166 0.07 -27.61 -49.47
N LEU A 167 0.50 -27.86 -50.71
CA LEU A 167 1.88 -27.64 -51.17
C LEU A 167 1.98 -26.36 -52.01
N TYR A 168 2.90 -25.48 -51.64
CA TYR A 168 3.19 -24.23 -52.36
C TYR A 168 4.49 -24.39 -53.15
N GLN A 169 4.47 -24.05 -54.44
CA GLN A 169 5.57 -24.30 -55.36
C GLN A 169 5.94 -23.08 -56.22
N THR A 170 7.18 -23.06 -56.71
CA THR A 170 7.65 -22.19 -57.79
C THR A 170 8.40 -23.06 -58.79
N ASP A 171 8.09 -22.93 -60.08
CA ASP A 171 8.65 -23.76 -61.16
C ASP A 171 8.62 -25.27 -60.82
N TYR A 172 7.48 -25.75 -60.31
CA TYR A 172 7.25 -27.15 -59.91
C TYR A 172 8.15 -27.67 -58.77
N SER A 173 8.87 -26.79 -58.06
CA SER A 173 9.68 -27.12 -56.89
C SER A 173 9.02 -26.61 -55.60
N GLY A 174 8.92 -27.49 -54.59
CA GLY A 174 8.29 -27.19 -53.29
C GLY A 174 9.01 -26.10 -52.49
N ARG A 175 8.25 -25.18 -51.89
CA ARG A 175 8.78 -24.08 -51.05
C ARG A 175 8.18 -24.07 -49.65
N ALA A 176 6.89 -24.37 -49.53
CA ALA A 176 6.21 -24.48 -48.24
C ALA A 176 5.12 -25.56 -48.31
N GLU A 177 4.82 -26.18 -47.18
CA GLU A 177 3.80 -27.22 -47.05
C GLU A 177 3.07 -27.09 -45.70
N LEU A 178 1.75 -27.26 -45.73
CA LEU A 178 0.86 -27.15 -44.57
C LEU A 178 -0.08 -28.36 -44.50
N GLY A 179 -0.04 -29.13 -43.41
CA GLY A 179 -0.96 -30.25 -43.21
C GLY A 179 -0.41 -31.39 -42.34
N LEU A 180 -0.95 -32.59 -42.51
CA LEU A 180 -0.47 -33.83 -41.88
C LEU A 180 0.61 -34.41 -42.78
N ALA A 181 1.88 -34.16 -42.47
CA ALA A 181 2.99 -34.37 -43.40
C ALA A 181 3.98 -35.43 -42.89
N GLY A 182 3.71 -36.69 -43.20
CA GLY A 182 4.56 -37.84 -42.83
C GLY A 182 4.18 -38.52 -41.51
N ASP A 183 3.20 -37.96 -40.79
CA ASP A 183 2.59 -38.47 -39.57
C ASP A 183 1.23 -37.80 -39.34
N ASP A 184 0.57 -38.13 -38.22
CA ASP A 184 -0.72 -37.55 -37.81
C ASP A 184 -0.59 -36.21 -37.06
N ASP A 185 0.60 -35.63 -36.96
CA ASP A 185 0.79 -34.31 -36.34
C ASP A 185 0.57 -33.20 -37.38
N PHE A 186 0.07 -32.06 -36.93
CA PHE A 186 -0.12 -30.90 -37.81
C PHE A 186 1.19 -30.12 -37.93
N ARG A 187 1.63 -29.86 -39.17
CA ARG A 187 2.94 -29.26 -39.46
C ARG A 187 2.84 -28.09 -40.43
N VAL A 188 3.78 -27.14 -40.26
CA VAL A 188 4.15 -26.14 -41.25
C VAL A 188 5.61 -26.36 -41.61
N LYS A 189 5.90 -26.66 -42.87
CA LYS A 189 7.26 -26.97 -43.36
C LYS A 189 7.69 -26.00 -44.45
N VAL A 190 8.97 -25.70 -44.51
CA VAL A 190 9.58 -24.88 -45.58
C VAL A 190 10.78 -25.59 -46.18
N SER A 191 11.06 -25.32 -47.45
CA SER A 191 12.18 -25.91 -48.19
C SER A 191 12.84 -24.88 -49.12
N PRO A 192 14.18 -24.76 -49.12
CA PRO A 192 14.89 -23.89 -50.07
C PRO A 192 14.92 -24.48 -51.50
N ASP A 193 14.80 -25.79 -51.66
CA ASP A 193 15.10 -26.51 -52.91
C ASP A 193 14.04 -27.55 -53.32
N GLY A 194 13.01 -27.76 -52.50
CA GLY A 194 11.97 -28.77 -52.70
C GLY A 194 12.38 -30.19 -52.31
N VAL A 195 13.60 -30.39 -51.80
CA VAL A 195 14.15 -31.69 -51.40
C VAL A 195 14.43 -31.72 -49.90
N ASN A 196 15.09 -30.69 -49.37
CA ASN A 196 15.40 -30.55 -47.97
C ASN A 196 14.30 -29.77 -47.26
N TRP A 197 13.63 -30.38 -46.30
CA TRP A 197 12.49 -29.79 -45.60
C TRP A 197 12.80 -29.50 -44.13
N HIS A 198 12.35 -28.35 -43.65
CA HIS A 198 12.49 -27.91 -42.26
C HIS A 198 11.11 -27.69 -41.62
N ASP A 199 10.86 -28.28 -40.44
CA ASP A 199 9.64 -28.02 -39.66
C ASP A 199 9.72 -26.64 -38.99
N ALA A 200 8.86 -25.71 -39.41
CA ALA A 200 8.73 -24.39 -38.80
C ALA A 200 7.80 -24.41 -37.59
N ILE A 201 6.68 -25.14 -37.69
CA ILE A 201 5.71 -25.36 -36.61
C ILE A 201 5.38 -26.85 -36.60
N HIS A 202 5.35 -27.44 -35.41
CA HIS A 202 4.91 -28.81 -35.19
C HIS A 202 3.93 -28.85 -34.01
N VAL A 203 2.70 -29.31 -34.24
CA VAL A 203 1.65 -29.43 -33.24
C VAL A 203 1.41 -30.89 -32.93
N ASP A 204 1.73 -31.30 -31.71
CA ASP A 204 1.54 -32.66 -31.24
C ASP A 204 0.05 -33.01 -31.16
N ARG A 205 -0.35 -34.09 -31.84
CA ARG A 205 -1.76 -34.49 -31.94
C ARG A 205 -2.40 -34.93 -30.63
N ALA A 206 -1.61 -35.36 -29.64
CA ALA A 206 -2.13 -35.90 -28.38
C ALA A 206 -2.33 -34.82 -27.32
N THR A 207 -1.46 -33.81 -27.31
CA THR A 207 -1.39 -32.78 -26.27
C THR A 207 -1.81 -31.39 -26.75
N GLY A 208 -1.79 -31.16 -28.07
CA GLY A 208 -1.96 -29.82 -28.64
C GLY A 208 -0.74 -28.91 -28.44
N THR A 209 0.39 -29.45 -27.97
CA THR A 209 1.62 -28.69 -27.74
C THR A 209 2.18 -28.20 -29.07
N VAL A 210 2.44 -26.90 -29.17
CA VAL A 210 3.07 -26.26 -30.32
C VAL A 210 4.57 -26.14 -30.07
N THR A 211 5.39 -26.71 -30.95
CA THR A 211 6.85 -26.54 -30.96
C THR A 211 7.30 -25.77 -32.19
N LEU A 212 8.43 -25.07 -32.07
CA LEU A 212 9.09 -24.33 -33.15
C LEU A 212 10.52 -24.88 -33.36
N PRO A 213 10.67 -26.06 -33.98
CA PRO A 213 11.91 -26.86 -33.93
C PRO A 213 13.13 -26.16 -34.52
N ASN A 214 12.91 -25.24 -35.46
CA ASN A 214 13.97 -24.49 -36.15
C ASN A 214 14.06 -23.02 -35.71
N THR A 215 13.38 -22.63 -34.62
CA THR A 215 13.69 -21.38 -33.91
C THR A 215 14.56 -21.69 -32.71
N ALA A 216 15.75 -21.10 -32.64
CA ALA A 216 16.48 -21.09 -31.37
C ALA A 216 15.62 -20.33 -30.34
N SER A 217 15.14 -21.02 -29.31
CA SER A 217 14.62 -20.37 -28.10
C SER A 217 15.78 -19.77 -27.30
N GLN A 218 16.54 -18.86 -27.91
CA GLN A 218 17.59 -18.08 -27.28
C GLN A 218 17.67 -16.75 -28.03
N ALA A 219 16.92 -15.74 -27.56
CA ALA A 219 17.53 -14.43 -27.58
C ALA A 219 18.78 -14.56 -26.71
N ALA A 220 19.98 -14.38 -27.29
CA ALA A 220 21.24 -14.64 -26.60
C ALA A 220 21.23 -13.96 -25.22
N GLY A 221 21.32 -14.76 -24.14
CA GLY A 221 21.33 -14.28 -22.77
C GLY A 221 19.96 -14.12 -22.07
N MET A 222 18.87 -14.69 -22.58
CA MET A 222 17.58 -14.76 -21.85
C MET A 222 17.16 -16.20 -21.59
N TYR A 223 16.86 -16.52 -20.33
CA TYR A 223 16.49 -17.86 -19.87
C TYR A 223 15.19 -17.82 -19.05
N LEU A 224 14.46 -18.94 -19.04
CA LEU A 224 13.21 -19.05 -18.28
C LEU A 224 13.47 -18.95 -16.77
N ASP A 225 14.45 -19.69 -16.27
CA ASP A 225 14.86 -19.70 -14.86
C ASP A 225 16.37 -20.01 -14.70
N LEU A 226 16.87 -20.01 -13.46
CA LEU A 226 18.27 -20.36 -13.17
C LEU A 226 18.63 -21.79 -13.61
N ALA A 227 17.68 -22.73 -13.54
CA ALA A 227 17.95 -24.12 -13.93
C ALA A 227 18.16 -24.23 -15.45
N ALA A 228 17.37 -23.53 -16.25
CA ALA A 228 17.53 -23.44 -17.70
C ALA A 228 18.84 -22.74 -18.08
N ALA A 229 19.23 -21.68 -17.36
CA ALA A 229 20.51 -21.01 -17.55
C ALA A 229 21.69 -21.94 -17.20
N ALA A 230 21.62 -22.64 -16.07
CA ALA A 230 22.64 -23.59 -15.62
C ALA A 230 22.80 -24.79 -16.57
N ALA A 231 21.71 -25.28 -17.15
CA ALA A 231 21.74 -26.37 -18.14
C ALA A 231 22.31 -25.96 -19.51
N SER A 232 22.48 -24.67 -19.76
CA SER A 232 22.95 -24.13 -21.04
C SER A 232 24.47 -23.94 -21.05
N ALA A 233 25.13 -24.26 -22.16
CA ALA A 233 26.54 -23.90 -22.36
C ALA A 233 26.65 -22.47 -22.89
N ILE A 234 26.68 -21.48 -21.98
CA ILE A 234 26.56 -20.06 -22.34
C ILE A 234 27.87 -19.55 -22.97
N PRO A 235 27.84 -19.03 -24.22
CA PRO A 235 29.06 -18.61 -24.93
C PRO A 235 29.88 -17.56 -24.15
N PRO A 236 31.22 -17.64 -24.15
CA PRO A 236 32.09 -16.70 -23.40
C PRO A 236 31.90 -15.22 -23.74
N VAL A 237 31.41 -14.90 -24.94
CA VAL A 237 31.12 -13.52 -25.38
C VAL A 237 29.91 -12.90 -24.65
N ILE A 238 29.05 -13.73 -24.04
CA ILE A 238 27.94 -13.25 -23.22
C ILE A 238 28.46 -13.02 -21.79
N GLU A 239 28.37 -11.78 -21.34
CA GLU A 239 28.84 -11.36 -20.01
C GLU A 239 27.69 -11.15 -19.01
N ARG A 240 26.45 -11.02 -19.49
CA ARG A 240 25.24 -10.86 -18.68
C ARG A 240 24.08 -11.64 -19.27
N VAL A 241 23.25 -12.21 -18.39
CA VAL A 241 22.05 -12.96 -18.76
C VAL A 241 20.89 -12.58 -17.86
N TYR A 242 19.67 -12.71 -18.35
CA TYR A 242 18.44 -12.52 -17.59
C TYR A 242 17.70 -13.83 -17.42
N CYS A 243 17.36 -14.17 -16.18
CA CYS A 243 16.47 -15.28 -15.85
C CYS A 243 15.09 -14.70 -15.53
N HIS A 244 14.03 -15.18 -16.19
CA HIS A 244 12.68 -14.63 -16.02
C HIS A 244 12.06 -14.98 -14.66
N PHE A 245 12.42 -16.14 -14.10
CA PHE A 245 12.05 -16.58 -12.76
C PHE A 245 13.27 -17.08 -11.98
N TYR A 246 13.18 -17.10 -10.65
CA TYR A 246 14.18 -17.80 -9.84
C TYR A 246 14.10 -19.32 -10.09
N ALA A 247 12.87 -19.84 -10.09
CA ALA A 247 12.53 -21.20 -10.50
C ALA A 247 11.20 -21.18 -11.27
N SER A 248 11.07 -21.97 -12.34
CA SER A 248 9.83 -22.05 -13.13
C SER A 248 8.58 -22.41 -12.32
N THR A 249 8.72 -23.18 -11.23
CA THR A 249 7.63 -23.49 -10.30
C THR A 249 7.18 -22.30 -9.44
N SER A 250 8.05 -21.29 -9.25
CA SER A 250 7.73 -20.11 -8.44
C SER A 250 6.95 -19.04 -9.21
N GLY A 251 7.13 -18.96 -10.54
CA GLY A 251 6.51 -17.91 -11.37
C GLY A 251 6.92 -16.47 -11.03
N GLN A 252 7.97 -16.27 -10.22
CA GLN A 252 8.47 -14.96 -9.79
C GLN A 252 9.99 -14.95 -9.62
N GLY A 253 10.57 -13.80 -9.24
CA GLY A 253 12.00 -13.71 -8.89
C GLY A 253 12.96 -13.60 -10.07
N GLY A 254 12.52 -13.04 -11.20
CA GLY A 254 13.43 -12.77 -12.31
C GLY A 254 14.51 -11.76 -11.96
N ALA A 255 15.74 -11.99 -12.45
CA ALA A 255 16.92 -11.18 -12.14
C ALA A 255 17.98 -11.28 -13.23
N TRP A 256 18.82 -10.24 -13.32
CA TRP A 256 20.05 -10.25 -14.08
C TRP A 256 21.18 -10.97 -13.34
N TYR A 257 22.01 -11.69 -14.10
CA TYR A 257 23.23 -12.34 -13.63
C TYR A 257 24.40 -11.95 -14.54
N LYS A 258 25.58 -11.73 -13.96
CA LYS A 258 26.81 -11.46 -14.69
C LYS A 258 27.80 -12.60 -14.53
N ARG A 259 28.68 -12.76 -15.52
CA ARG A 259 29.73 -13.77 -15.52
C ARG A 259 30.83 -13.40 -14.51
N THR A 260 31.36 -14.40 -13.82
CA THR A 260 32.49 -14.28 -12.90
C THR A 260 33.59 -15.29 -13.24
N VAL A 261 34.83 -14.97 -12.84
CA VAL A 261 36.01 -15.83 -13.10
C VAL A 261 36.10 -16.98 -12.08
N THR A 262 35.65 -16.72 -10.85
CA THR A 262 35.66 -17.67 -9.74
C THR A 262 34.26 -17.84 -9.17
N GLU A 263 34.03 -18.96 -8.49
CA GLU A 263 32.78 -19.21 -7.80
C GLU A 263 32.48 -18.09 -6.77
N PRO A 264 31.31 -17.42 -6.85
CA PRO A 264 30.90 -16.44 -5.85
C PRO A 264 30.70 -17.08 -4.49
N THR A 265 30.97 -16.37 -3.39
CA THR A 265 30.87 -16.95 -2.03
C THR A 265 29.43 -17.02 -1.49
N HIS A 266 28.49 -16.29 -2.11
CA HIS A 266 27.08 -16.26 -1.73
C HIS A 266 26.21 -17.23 -2.53
N GLY A 267 24.97 -17.45 -2.10
CA GLY A 267 24.06 -18.41 -2.74
C GLY A 267 23.30 -17.93 -3.99
N LEU A 268 23.32 -16.63 -4.33
CA LEU A 268 22.69 -16.10 -5.56
C LEU A 268 23.60 -16.22 -6.78
N LYS A 269 23.95 -17.45 -7.12
CA LYS A 269 24.88 -17.82 -8.18
C LYS A 269 24.41 -19.07 -8.91
N PHE A 270 24.96 -19.32 -10.09
CA PHE A 270 24.88 -20.62 -10.76
C PHE A 270 26.13 -20.88 -11.59
N GLN A 271 26.37 -22.15 -11.92
CA GLN A 271 27.38 -22.53 -12.92
C GLN A 271 26.65 -22.98 -14.19
N ASP A 272 27.08 -22.46 -15.33
CA ASP A 272 26.58 -22.90 -16.64
C ASP A 272 27.19 -24.26 -17.06
N ALA A 273 26.60 -24.93 -18.05
CA ALA A 273 27.09 -26.23 -18.53
C ALA A 273 28.46 -26.15 -19.22
N GLY A 274 28.93 -24.93 -19.53
CA GLY A 274 30.29 -24.63 -19.98
C GLY A 274 31.28 -24.39 -18.85
N SER A 275 30.91 -24.67 -17.60
CA SER A 275 31.70 -24.43 -16.38
C SER A 275 31.94 -22.95 -16.02
N GLY A 276 31.24 -22.01 -16.68
CA GLY A 276 31.29 -20.58 -16.34
C GLY A 276 30.47 -20.27 -15.09
N TRP A 277 31.02 -19.45 -14.19
CA TRP A 277 30.31 -19.00 -12.99
C TRP A 277 29.56 -17.69 -13.24
N TRP A 278 28.42 -17.56 -12.58
CA TRP A 278 27.54 -16.41 -12.68
C TRP A 278 27.04 -15.98 -11.31
N GLU A 279 26.98 -14.67 -11.07
CA GLU A 279 26.44 -14.07 -9.84
C GLU A 279 25.33 -13.09 -10.16
N ILE A 280 24.41 -12.89 -9.22
CA ILE A 280 23.35 -11.89 -9.36
C ILE A 280 23.95 -10.50 -9.58
N ASP A 281 23.35 -9.74 -10.50
CA ASP A 281 23.83 -8.42 -10.91
C ASP A 281 22.70 -7.38 -10.86
N GLU A 282 22.07 -7.33 -9.68
CA GLU A 282 21.02 -6.38 -9.35
C GLU A 282 21.52 -5.36 -8.33
N GLN A 283 21.18 -4.09 -8.52
CA GLN A 283 21.50 -3.04 -7.55
C GLN A 283 20.70 -3.20 -6.25
N VAL A 284 19.49 -3.75 -6.36
CA VAL A 284 18.58 -4.05 -5.26
C VAL A 284 18.05 -5.45 -5.45
N VAL A 285 18.34 -6.33 -4.49
CA VAL A 285 17.87 -7.72 -4.55
C VAL A 285 16.54 -7.83 -3.85
N TYR A 286 15.48 -8.15 -4.60
CA TYR A 286 14.20 -8.49 -4.00
C TYR A 286 14.22 -9.93 -3.49
N LEU A 287 13.52 -10.20 -2.38
CA LEU A 287 13.53 -11.53 -1.74
C LEU A 287 13.07 -12.66 -2.68
N ASP A 288 12.14 -12.37 -3.61
CA ASP A 288 11.68 -13.33 -4.61
C ASP A 288 12.78 -13.75 -5.60
N MET A 289 13.76 -12.87 -5.89
CA MET A 289 14.95 -13.17 -6.69
C MET A 289 15.89 -14.17 -6.00
N ALA A 290 15.68 -14.44 -4.70
CA ALA A 290 16.39 -15.48 -3.95
C ALA A 290 15.56 -16.77 -3.76
N GLY A 291 14.34 -16.76 -4.29
CA GLY A 291 13.38 -17.86 -4.20
C GLY A 291 12.35 -17.72 -3.09
N ALA A 292 12.23 -16.56 -2.42
CA ALA A 292 11.19 -16.38 -1.41
C ALA A 292 9.81 -16.34 -2.09
N ILE A 293 8.84 -17.04 -1.51
CA ILE A 293 7.47 -17.19 -2.01
C ILE A 293 6.60 -16.02 -1.51
N GLY A 294 6.68 -15.73 -0.21
CA GLY A 294 5.94 -14.64 0.42
C GLY A 294 4.43 -14.86 0.50
N ASP A 295 3.99 -16.11 0.69
CA ASP A 295 2.58 -16.51 0.82
C ASP A 295 2.09 -16.58 2.28
N GLY A 296 2.97 -16.36 3.26
CA GLY A 296 2.71 -16.44 4.68
C GLY A 296 2.62 -17.87 5.24
N VAL A 297 2.87 -18.89 4.40
CA VAL A 297 2.73 -20.30 4.77
C VAL A 297 4.06 -21.03 4.65
N ALA A 298 4.74 -20.88 3.52
CA ALA A 298 6.03 -21.50 3.25
C ALA A 298 7.15 -20.83 4.05
N ASP A 299 8.11 -21.63 4.53
CA ASP A 299 9.30 -21.09 5.20
C ASP A 299 10.22 -20.38 4.20
N ASP A 300 10.24 -19.06 4.28
CA ASP A 300 11.04 -18.18 3.43
C ASP A 300 12.44 -17.92 4.00
N THR A 301 12.74 -18.37 5.23
CA THR A 301 14.01 -18.10 5.92
C THR A 301 15.24 -18.42 5.05
N PRO A 302 15.34 -19.59 4.37
CA PRO A 302 16.50 -19.90 3.55
C PRO A 302 16.69 -18.95 2.36
N ALA A 303 15.60 -18.47 1.76
CA ALA A 303 15.65 -17.53 0.65
C ALA A 303 16.03 -16.13 1.11
N ILE A 304 15.46 -15.67 2.23
CA ILE A 304 15.77 -14.35 2.81
C ILE A 304 17.24 -14.30 3.25
N GLN A 305 17.72 -15.31 3.97
CA GLN A 305 19.12 -15.36 4.40
C GLN A 305 20.08 -15.33 3.21
N LYS A 306 19.72 -16.00 2.12
CA LYS A 306 20.50 -16.01 0.88
C LYS A 306 20.57 -14.61 0.24
N ALA A 307 19.45 -13.88 0.19
CA ALA A 307 19.41 -12.51 -0.32
C ALA A 307 20.29 -11.57 0.52
N VAL A 308 20.12 -11.61 1.85
CA VAL A 308 20.87 -10.78 2.80
C VAL A 308 22.37 -11.06 2.76
N ASN A 309 22.78 -12.30 2.52
CA ASN A 309 24.20 -12.63 2.37
C ASN A 309 24.79 -12.10 1.05
N ALA A 310 24.01 -12.12 -0.03
CA ALA A 310 24.49 -11.82 -1.38
C ALA A 310 24.56 -10.32 -1.72
N ALA A 311 23.68 -9.48 -1.16
CA ALA A 311 23.56 -8.08 -1.57
C ALA A 311 23.64 -7.09 -0.41
N THR A 312 24.16 -5.89 -0.70
CA THR A 312 24.22 -4.78 0.27
C THR A 312 22.85 -4.13 0.50
N HIS A 313 21.93 -4.23 -0.46
CA HIS A 313 20.58 -3.69 -0.36
C HIS A 313 19.54 -4.74 -0.79
N VAL A 314 18.70 -5.14 0.16
CA VAL A 314 17.67 -6.16 -0.03
C VAL A 314 16.29 -5.59 0.23
N LYS A 315 15.31 -5.99 -0.58
CA LYS A 315 13.92 -5.54 -0.45
C LYS A 315 12.89 -6.67 -0.39
N GLY A 316 11.93 -6.53 0.52
CA GLY A 316 10.66 -7.24 0.44
C GLY A 316 9.82 -6.76 -0.75
N ARG A 317 8.80 -7.54 -1.11
CA ARG A 317 7.75 -7.11 -2.04
C ARG A 317 6.55 -6.60 -1.24
N ARG A 318 6.00 -5.45 -1.64
CA ARG A 318 4.77 -4.92 -1.07
C ARG A 318 3.67 -5.99 -1.13
N ASP A 319 2.86 -6.07 -0.07
CA ASP A 319 1.73 -6.99 0.06
C ASP A 319 2.09 -8.49 0.10
N LYS A 320 3.38 -8.84 0.21
CA LYS A 320 3.81 -10.20 0.52
C LYS A 320 3.95 -10.39 2.02
N THR A 321 3.72 -11.62 2.45
CA THR A 321 3.90 -12.05 3.84
C THR A 321 4.93 -13.17 3.85
N TYR A 322 6.07 -12.96 4.48
CA TYR A 322 7.15 -13.95 4.53
C TYR A 322 7.12 -14.67 5.87
N ARG A 323 7.03 -16.01 5.86
CA ARG A 323 7.06 -16.78 7.11
C ARG A 323 8.50 -17.20 7.41
N LEU A 324 8.91 -17.01 8.66
CA LEU A 324 10.24 -17.35 9.15
C LEU A 324 10.18 -18.66 9.94
N GLY A 325 10.92 -19.68 9.51
CA GLY A 325 11.17 -20.90 10.27
C GLY A 325 12.37 -20.82 11.21
N ALA A 326 13.24 -19.82 11.03
CA ALA A 326 14.35 -19.50 11.93
C ALA A 326 14.76 -18.02 11.80
N ALA A 327 15.67 -17.57 12.68
CA ALA A 327 16.21 -16.22 12.70
C ALA A 327 16.85 -15.80 11.37
N ILE A 328 16.65 -14.55 10.97
CA ILE A 328 17.40 -13.91 9.88
C ILE A 328 18.60 -13.19 10.46
N ILE A 329 19.80 -13.60 10.06
CA ILE A 329 21.07 -13.04 10.50
C ILE A 329 21.50 -11.95 9.52
N ILE A 330 21.63 -10.71 9.99
CA ILE A 330 22.03 -9.54 9.19
C ILE A 330 23.54 -9.29 9.33
N PRO A 331 24.34 -9.49 8.27
CA PRO A 331 25.75 -9.09 8.26
C PRO A 331 25.93 -7.58 8.35
N SER A 332 27.14 -7.15 8.68
CA SER A 332 27.58 -5.76 8.53
C SER A 332 27.37 -5.22 7.10
N ASN A 333 27.21 -3.90 6.98
CA ASN A 333 27.09 -3.16 5.71
C ASN A 333 25.89 -3.66 4.89
N ARG A 334 24.72 -3.67 5.54
CA ARG A 334 23.47 -4.16 4.96
C ARG A 334 22.34 -3.18 5.17
N ARG A 335 21.61 -2.94 4.09
CA ARG A 335 20.33 -2.26 4.08
C ARG A 335 19.22 -3.26 3.77
N VAL A 336 18.30 -3.44 4.69
CA VAL A 336 17.15 -4.34 4.55
C VAL A 336 15.87 -3.53 4.68
N ASP A 337 15.18 -3.38 3.56
CA ASP A 337 13.92 -2.66 3.49
C ASP A 337 12.78 -3.67 3.29
N PHE A 338 11.91 -3.77 4.29
CA PHE A 338 10.76 -4.68 4.24
C PHE A 338 9.74 -4.22 3.19
N ASN A 339 9.78 -2.95 2.79
CA ASN A 339 9.03 -2.40 1.65
C ASN A 339 7.53 -2.71 1.71
N GLY A 340 6.95 -2.64 2.91
CA GLY A 340 5.54 -2.94 3.18
C GLY A 340 5.18 -4.43 3.25
N SER A 341 6.16 -5.33 3.16
CA SER A 341 5.96 -6.76 3.45
C SER A 341 5.89 -7.03 4.95
N ARG A 342 5.16 -8.07 5.33
CA ARG A 342 5.06 -8.55 6.73
C ARG A 342 5.93 -9.78 6.91
N TRP A 343 6.74 -9.85 7.96
CA TRP A 343 7.48 -11.07 8.26
C TRP A 343 6.90 -11.71 9.52
N LEU A 344 6.42 -12.93 9.36
CA LEU A 344 5.76 -13.71 10.40
C LEU A 344 6.77 -14.62 11.07
N ARG A 345 6.95 -14.47 12.38
CA ARG A 345 7.77 -15.37 13.18
C ARG A 345 7.00 -16.67 13.42
N GLY A 346 7.50 -17.80 12.91
CA GLY A 346 6.83 -19.11 12.99
C GLY A 346 7.60 -20.19 13.76
N PHE A 347 8.47 -19.80 14.71
CA PHE A 347 9.30 -20.71 15.51
C PHE A 347 9.30 -20.35 17.00
N SER A 348 9.69 -21.29 17.87
CA SER A 348 9.77 -21.08 19.32
C SER A 348 11.13 -20.53 19.75
N GLY A 349 11.13 -19.58 20.70
CA GLY A 349 12.34 -18.95 21.22
C GLY A 349 13.12 -18.13 20.18
N GLY A 350 14.26 -17.56 20.60
CA GLY A 350 15.16 -16.81 19.72
C GLY A 350 14.67 -15.42 19.32
N TRP A 351 15.29 -14.86 18.28
CA TRP A 351 15.04 -13.54 17.71
C TRP A 351 14.65 -13.68 16.24
N ALA A 352 13.59 -13.01 15.78
CA ALA A 352 13.17 -13.08 14.38
C ALA A 352 14.23 -12.52 13.43
N VAL A 353 14.83 -11.39 13.81
CA VAL A 353 15.92 -10.74 13.09
C VAL A 353 17.02 -10.40 14.09
N GLU A 354 18.24 -10.82 13.80
CA GLU A 354 19.42 -10.49 14.61
C GLU A 354 20.63 -10.14 13.74
N ASN A 355 21.56 -9.33 14.24
CA ASN A 355 22.81 -9.06 13.54
C ASN A 355 23.84 -10.19 13.74
N ALA A 356 24.86 -10.24 12.88
CA ALA A 356 25.80 -11.37 12.80
C ALA A 356 26.77 -11.51 13.98
N THR A 357 26.95 -10.47 14.81
CA THR A 357 28.02 -10.48 15.81
C THR A 357 27.76 -11.31 17.06
N GLY A 358 28.88 -11.79 17.61
CA GLY A 358 28.97 -12.15 19.02
C GLY A 358 28.69 -10.88 19.82
N ARG A 359 27.56 -10.91 20.52
CA ARG A 359 26.85 -9.88 21.28
C ARG A 359 27.66 -9.14 22.37
N THR A 360 28.99 -9.10 22.26
CA THR A 360 29.99 -8.60 23.21
C THR A 360 31.03 -7.66 22.57
N THR A 361 31.06 -7.48 21.24
CA THR A 361 32.03 -6.61 20.55
C THR A 361 31.38 -5.69 19.50
N PHE A 362 31.76 -4.42 19.48
CA PHE A 362 31.32 -3.44 18.46
C PHE A 362 31.97 -3.71 17.11
N SER A 363 31.40 -4.64 16.35
CA SER A 363 32.00 -5.10 15.10
C SER A 363 31.06 -5.05 13.90
N ASP A 364 29.75 -5.04 14.11
CA ASP A 364 28.80 -4.88 13.01
C ASP A 364 28.66 -3.40 12.65
N THR A 365 29.20 -3.03 11.49
CA THR A 365 29.17 -1.65 11.03
C THR A 365 28.05 -1.45 10.00
N GLU A 366 27.30 -0.36 10.13
CA GLU A 366 26.36 0.14 9.12
C GLU A 366 25.25 -0.85 8.74
N ILE A 367 24.25 -0.97 9.62
CA ILE A 367 23.02 -1.74 9.39
C ILE A 367 21.85 -0.78 9.31
N TRP A 368 21.11 -0.80 8.20
CA TRP A 368 19.91 0.01 7.99
C TRP A 368 18.69 -0.89 7.81
N LEU A 369 17.71 -0.76 8.69
CA LEU A 369 16.44 -1.47 8.60
C LEU A 369 15.33 -0.47 8.34
N GLU A 370 14.51 -0.73 7.32
CA GLU A 370 13.47 0.19 6.87
C GLU A 370 12.12 -0.52 6.73
N ASN A 371 11.04 0.19 7.07
CA ASN A 371 9.66 -0.26 6.94
C ASN A 371 9.40 -1.61 7.62
N VAL A 372 10.15 -1.91 8.68
CA VAL A 372 10.18 -3.20 9.36
C VAL A 372 8.77 -3.51 9.88
N TRP A 373 8.15 -4.58 9.39
CA TRP A 373 6.88 -5.06 9.90
C TRP A 373 7.02 -6.51 10.33
N LEU A 374 7.04 -6.72 11.64
CA LEU A 374 7.12 -8.03 12.26
C LEU A 374 5.81 -8.37 12.99
N GLU A 375 5.41 -9.64 12.91
CA GLU A 375 4.27 -10.19 13.67
C GLU A 375 4.56 -11.65 14.08
N ASP A 376 3.92 -12.14 15.14
CA ASP A 376 3.91 -13.57 15.45
C ASP A 376 2.87 -14.27 14.56
N ASP A 377 3.18 -15.46 14.05
CA ASP A 377 2.20 -16.23 13.26
C ASP A 377 1.14 -16.94 14.14
N GLY A 378 1.28 -16.86 15.47
CA GLY A 378 0.36 -17.47 16.44
C GLY A 378 0.49 -18.99 16.54
N THR A 379 1.44 -19.61 15.82
CA THR A 379 1.64 -21.06 15.82
C THR A 379 2.66 -21.52 16.85
N SER A 380 3.52 -20.62 17.34
CA SER A 380 4.49 -20.94 18.38
C SER A 380 3.81 -20.90 19.77
N SER A 381 3.91 -21.99 20.52
CA SER A 381 3.32 -22.10 21.87
C SER A 381 4.13 -21.37 22.95
N THR A 382 5.21 -20.68 22.57
CA THR A 382 6.15 -20.02 23.48
C THR A 382 6.44 -18.60 23.02
N ARG A 383 6.64 -17.68 23.96
CA ARG A 383 7.14 -16.33 23.71
C ARG A 383 8.40 -16.33 22.84
N GLY A 384 8.57 -15.27 22.05
CA GLY A 384 9.84 -15.02 21.40
C GLY A 384 10.06 -13.55 21.10
N ASN A 385 11.29 -13.26 20.70
CA ASN A 385 11.78 -11.91 20.53
C ASN A 385 11.87 -11.56 19.04
N PHE A 386 11.86 -10.28 18.74
CA PHE A 386 11.69 -9.84 17.36
C PHE A 386 12.96 -9.25 16.76
N LEU A 387 13.53 -8.22 17.38
CA LEU A 387 14.69 -7.53 16.83
C LEU A 387 15.87 -7.45 17.80
N LEU A 388 16.98 -8.13 17.49
CA LEU A 388 18.24 -8.02 18.24
C LEU A 388 19.30 -7.30 17.43
N MET A 389 19.71 -6.12 17.87
CA MET A 389 20.84 -5.39 17.30
C MET A 389 21.86 -5.14 18.39
N SER A 390 22.70 -6.15 18.66
CA SER A 390 23.69 -6.09 19.74
C SER A 390 25.09 -5.84 19.19
N GLY A 391 25.86 -4.97 19.83
CA GLY A 391 27.23 -4.71 19.43
C GLY A 391 27.34 -3.99 18.08
N VAL A 392 26.36 -3.16 17.72
CA VAL A 392 26.34 -2.44 16.43
C VAL A 392 27.11 -1.12 16.48
N ASN A 393 27.62 -0.70 15.32
CA ASN A 393 28.25 0.59 15.11
C ASN A 393 27.61 1.23 13.86
N ARG A 394 26.82 2.30 14.04
CA ARG A 394 25.94 2.88 13.01
C ARG A 394 24.76 1.98 12.66
N LEU A 395 23.78 1.94 13.57
CA LEU A 395 22.48 1.34 13.30
C LEU A 395 21.48 2.42 12.93
N LYS A 396 20.73 2.21 11.85
CA LYS A 396 19.51 2.96 11.56
C LYS A 396 18.32 2.03 11.51
N VAL A 397 17.25 2.35 12.22
CA VAL A 397 15.95 1.68 12.09
C VAL A 397 14.87 2.74 11.87
N ASP A 398 14.22 2.70 10.72
CA ASP A 398 13.17 3.65 10.35
C ASP A 398 11.87 2.91 10.01
N GLY A 399 10.81 3.19 10.77
CA GLY A 399 9.50 2.57 10.59
C GLY A 399 9.45 1.14 11.12
N TYR A 400 9.69 0.95 12.43
CA TYR A 400 9.55 -0.36 13.08
C TYR A 400 8.14 -0.59 13.62
N LYS A 401 7.37 -1.43 12.93
CA LYS A 401 6.03 -1.84 13.31
C LYS A 401 6.01 -3.27 13.84
N LEU A 402 5.39 -3.43 14.99
CA LEU A 402 5.16 -4.73 15.63
C LEU A 402 3.71 -4.87 16.12
N ARG A 403 3.06 -5.97 15.74
CA ARG A 403 1.67 -6.33 16.08
C ARG A 403 1.53 -7.83 16.30
N GLY A 404 0.38 -8.27 16.85
CA GLY A 404 -0.05 -9.67 16.84
C GLY A 404 0.91 -10.60 17.59
N PHE A 405 0.86 -10.54 18.92
CA PHE A 405 1.83 -11.21 19.79
C PHE A 405 1.16 -12.34 20.60
N SER A 406 1.78 -13.51 20.63
CA SER A 406 1.23 -14.71 21.29
C SER A 406 1.19 -14.58 22.83
N PRO A 407 0.06 -14.92 23.49
CA PRO A 407 -0.15 -14.69 24.92
C PRO A 407 0.76 -15.52 25.83
N TYR A 408 0.89 -15.08 27.08
CA TYR A 408 1.77 -15.65 28.12
C TYR A 408 1.49 -17.13 28.44
N ASP A 409 2.53 -17.97 28.39
CA ASP A 409 2.51 -19.40 28.73
C ASP A 409 3.31 -19.75 30.00
N GLY A 410 3.92 -18.77 30.68
CA GLY A 410 4.70 -18.98 31.92
C GLY A 410 6.22 -18.98 31.78
N ILE A 411 6.78 -18.68 30.60
CA ILE A 411 8.23 -18.62 30.34
C ILE A 411 8.74 -17.16 30.26
N GLU A 412 9.95 -16.88 30.77
CA GLU A 412 10.57 -15.54 30.77
C GLU A 412 10.94 -15.02 29.36
N GLY A 413 10.65 -13.73 29.07
CA GLY A 413 11.23 -12.94 27.96
C GLY A 413 10.46 -12.92 26.63
N ALA A 414 9.77 -11.80 26.34
CA ALA A 414 9.14 -11.49 25.06
C ALA A 414 9.45 -10.04 24.64
N TRP A 415 10.70 -9.74 24.32
CA TRP A 415 11.13 -8.39 23.98
C TRP A 415 10.83 -8.09 22.51
N SER A 416 10.24 -6.92 22.28
CA SER A 416 10.07 -6.38 20.94
C SER A 416 11.45 -6.10 20.32
N CYS A 417 12.31 -5.35 21.01
CA CYS A 417 13.70 -5.23 20.59
C CYS A 417 14.71 -5.13 21.74
N TYR A 418 15.94 -5.56 21.46
CA TYR A 418 17.11 -5.28 22.28
C TYR A 418 18.21 -4.66 21.42
N ILE A 419 18.67 -3.47 21.80
CA ILE A 419 19.64 -2.70 21.03
C ILE A 419 20.82 -2.28 21.93
N SER A 420 22.05 -2.53 21.48
CA SER A 420 23.29 -2.09 22.13
C SER A 420 24.35 -1.76 21.09
N GLY A 421 25.18 -0.73 21.34
CA GLY A 421 26.12 -0.26 20.33
C GLY A 421 26.50 1.22 20.43
N GLN A 422 26.92 1.77 19.31
CA GLN A 422 27.26 3.19 19.19
C GLN A 422 26.76 3.76 17.87
N ASN A 423 26.39 5.04 17.87
CA ASN A 423 25.79 5.74 16.73
C ASN A 423 24.48 5.06 16.28
N ILE A 424 23.43 5.24 17.07
CA ILE A 424 22.16 4.53 16.89
C ILE A 424 21.06 5.55 16.57
N ASP A 425 20.35 5.33 15.47
CA ASP A 425 19.32 6.25 14.96
C ASP A 425 18.00 5.50 14.74
N LEU A 426 17.00 5.77 15.58
CA LEU A 426 15.74 5.02 15.64
C LEU A 426 14.56 5.97 15.47
N HIS A 427 13.74 5.74 14.44
CA HIS A 427 12.61 6.61 14.11
C HIS A 427 11.36 5.81 13.78
N CYS A 428 10.20 6.40 14.07
CA CYS A 428 8.90 5.88 13.63
C CYS A 428 8.59 4.48 14.19
N PHE A 429 8.90 4.24 15.47
CA PHE A 429 8.62 2.97 16.13
C PHE A 429 7.14 2.90 16.53
N ASP A 430 6.43 1.89 16.07
CA ASP A 430 5.02 1.63 16.37
C ASP A 430 4.85 0.21 16.92
N ILE A 431 4.90 0.08 18.24
CA ILE A 431 4.96 -1.20 18.94
C ILE A 431 3.70 -1.39 19.78
N ASP A 432 3.08 -2.57 19.67
CA ASP A 432 1.99 -2.99 20.55
C ASP A 432 2.20 -4.42 21.04
N THR A 433 2.63 -4.55 22.30
CA THR A 433 2.80 -5.83 23.01
C THR A 433 1.82 -5.97 24.19
N THR A 434 0.82 -5.10 24.29
CA THR A 434 -0.09 -5.00 25.45
C THR A 434 -0.84 -6.30 25.79
N GLY A 435 -1.13 -7.14 24.79
CA GLY A 435 -1.82 -8.42 24.96
C GLY A 435 -1.10 -9.48 25.81
N ASN A 436 0.18 -9.26 26.16
CA ASN A 436 1.03 -10.27 26.81
C ASN A 436 1.24 -10.11 28.32
N GLY A 437 0.94 -8.94 28.89
CA GLY A 437 1.24 -8.63 30.29
C GLY A 437 2.74 -8.55 30.59
N LEU A 438 3.17 -8.89 31.81
CA LEU A 438 4.57 -8.78 32.27
C LEU A 438 5.57 -9.52 31.35
N TRP A 439 6.82 -9.04 31.34
CA TRP A 439 7.97 -9.44 30.52
C TRP A 439 7.80 -9.27 29.00
N SER A 440 6.99 -8.29 28.59
CA SER A 440 6.77 -7.93 27.18
C SER A 440 7.19 -6.49 26.87
N ASP A 441 8.45 -6.21 27.14
CA ASP A 441 9.04 -4.87 26.99
C ASP A 441 8.94 -4.38 25.54
N GLY A 442 8.72 -3.08 25.37
CA GLY A 442 8.72 -2.43 24.07
C GLY A 442 10.12 -2.31 23.48
N CYS A 443 10.88 -1.32 23.95
CA CYS A 443 12.27 -1.14 23.53
C CYS A 443 13.23 -1.33 24.70
N HIS A 444 14.16 -2.26 24.56
CA HIS A 444 15.17 -2.52 25.57
C HIS A 444 16.55 -2.10 25.05
N PHE A 445 17.30 -1.36 25.86
CA PHE A 445 18.61 -0.83 25.52
C PHE A 445 19.66 -1.32 26.52
N GLY A 446 20.73 -1.92 25.98
CA GLY A 446 21.95 -2.26 26.73
C GLY A 446 22.92 -1.08 26.76
N HIS A 447 24.23 -1.35 26.65
CA HIS A 447 25.21 -0.28 26.51
C HIS A 447 25.04 0.45 25.17
N VAL A 448 24.74 1.75 25.21
CA VAL A 448 24.50 2.58 24.01
C VAL A 448 25.21 3.93 24.11
N THR A 449 25.78 4.40 23.00
CA THR A 449 26.36 5.75 22.91
C THR A 449 25.94 6.47 21.64
N ASN A 450 25.72 7.78 21.70
CA ASN A 450 25.22 8.58 20.59
C ASN A 450 23.94 7.97 19.98
N MET A 451 22.89 7.90 20.79
CA MET A 451 21.62 7.26 20.43
C MET A 451 20.50 8.30 20.34
N VAL A 452 19.69 8.18 19.28
CA VAL A 452 18.46 8.94 19.08
C VAL A 452 17.29 7.96 18.91
N LEU A 453 16.20 8.19 19.65
CA LEU A 453 14.91 7.53 19.47
C LEU A 453 13.81 8.60 19.38
N THR A 454 13.16 8.74 18.22
CA THR A 454 12.08 9.73 18.03
C THR A 454 10.85 9.19 17.31
N ASP A 455 9.75 9.94 17.42
CA ASP A 455 8.53 9.76 16.63
C ASP A 455 7.91 8.38 16.82
N PHE A 456 7.78 7.96 18.08
CA PHE A 456 7.35 6.61 18.43
C PHE A 456 5.99 6.56 19.12
N ASN A 457 5.31 5.42 18.99
CA ASN A 457 4.12 5.03 19.72
C ASN A 457 4.32 3.62 20.27
N ILE A 458 4.65 3.51 21.56
CA ILE A 458 5.00 2.24 22.19
C ILE A 458 3.98 1.93 23.27
N ARG A 459 3.25 0.83 23.07
CA ARG A 459 2.28 0.30 24.02
C ARG A 459 2.72 -1.10 24.42
N SER A 460 3.12 -1.27 25.68
CA SER A 460 3.73 -2.51 26.16
C SER A 460 2.95 -3.18 27.27
N GLY A 461 3.13 -4.49 27.43
CA GLY A 461 2.63 -5.18 28.63
C GLY A 461 3.52 -4.94 29.86
N ASP A 462 4.83 -4.78 29.66
CA ASP A 462 5.83 -4.45 30.70
C ASP A 462 6.47 -3.07 30.43
N ASP A 463 7.77 -2.89 30.64
CA ASP A 463 8.47 -1.62 30.39
C ASP A 463 8.33 -1.17 28.93
N ALA A 464 7.80 0.05 28.68
CA ALA A 464 7.66 0.52 27.30
C ALA A 464 9.04 0.85 26.71
N ILE A 465 9.86 1.55 27.48
CA ILE A 465 11.28 1.77 27.17
C ILE A 465 12.11 1.44 28.41
N ALA A 466 13.10 0.57 28.27
CA ALA A 466 14.00 0.19 29.35
C ALA A 466 15.47 0.40 28.94
N PHE A 467 16.20 1.20 29.71
CA PHE A 467 17.65 1.30 29.65
C PHE A 467 18.24 0.49 30.80
N HIS A 468 18.91 -0.62 30.50
CA HIS A 468 19.28 -1.62 31.50
C HIS A 468 20.79 -1.86 31.52
N PHE A 469 21.32 -2.14 32.72
CA PHE A 469 22.68 -2.63 32.84
C PHE A 469 22.72 -4.10 32.44
N PRO A 470 23.57 -4.48 31.48
CA PRO A 470 23.68 -5.87 31.05
C PRO A 470 24.28 -6.72 32.19
N PRO A 471 23.63 -7.81 32.63
CA PRO A 471 24.27 -8.77 33.54
C PRO A 471 25.34 -9.56 32.77
N THR A 472 26.55 -9.76 33.30
CA THR A 472 27.58 -10.59 32.60
C THR A 472 27.20 -12.05 32.38
N ALA A 473 26.18 -12.55 33.08
CA ALA A 473 25.71 -13.91 32.93
C ALA A 473 24.92 -14.14 31.63
N TYR A 474 24.43 -13.08 30.97
CA TYR A 474 23.77 -13.25 29.68
C TYR A 474 24.83 -13.45 28.58
N PRO A 475 24.73 -14.49 27.75
CA PRO A 475 25.65 -14.76 26.62
C PRO A 475 25.63 -13.67 25.54
N TRP A 476 24.84 -12.63 25.79
CA TRP A 476 24.52 -11.52 24.91
C TRP A 476 25.11 -10.20 25.44
N GLY A 477 26.07 -10.36 26.36
CA GLY A 477 26.48 -9.43 27.39
C GLY A 477 26.93 -8.09 26.85
N GLY A 478 26.19 -7.07 27.27
CA GLY A 478 26.63 -5.70 27.10
C GLY A 478 27.90 -5.40 27.90
N ILE A 479 28.55 -4.34 27.45
CA ILE A 479 29.86 -3.90 27.92
C ILE A 479 29.68 -3.19 29.27
N ASP A 480 30.51 -3.51 30.26
CA ASP A 480 30.59 -2.72 31.50
C ASP A 480 31.24 -1.37 31.19
N ALA A 481 30.41 -0.39 30.83
CA ALA A 481 30.85 0.92 30.38
C ALA A 481 29.74 1.97 30.55
N VAL A 482 30.14 3.24 30.42
CA VAL A 482 29.21 4.37 30.44
C VAL A 482 28.46 4.45 29.12
N SER A 483 27.14 4.38 29.19
CA SER A 483 26.25 4.76 28.11
C SER A 483 26.09 6.29 28.12
N GLN A 484 26.22 6.95 26.98
CA GLN A 484 26.26 8.41 26.93
C GLN A 484 25.68 9.02 25.65
N ASP A 485 25.25 10.27 25.73
CA ASP A 485 24.72 11.05 24.60
C ASP A 485 23.47 10.38 24.01
N ILE A 486 22.40 10.36 24.81
CA ILE A 486 21.16 9.65 24.48
C ILE A 486 20.01 10.65 24.45
N PHE A 487 19.23 10.62 23.37
CA PHE A 487 18.03 11.42 23.22
C PHE A 487 16.84 10.51 22.91
N VAL A 488 15.77 10.65 23.71
CA VAL A 488 14.48 9.99 23.49
C VAL A 488 13.42 11.08 23.43
N GLY A 489 12.69 11.22 22.33
CA GLY A 489 11.68 12.28 22.28
C GLY A 489 10.57 12.14 21.26
N SER A 490 9.64 13.10 21.28
CA SER A 490 8.51 13.19 20.34
C SER A 490 7.69 11.91 20.25
N GLY A 491 7.25 11.36 21.38
CA GLY A 491 6.65 10.02 21.41
C GLY A 491 5.52 9.82 22.42
N VAL A 492 4.81 8.71 22.25
CA VAL A 492 3.74 8.26 23.14
C VAL A 492 4.15 6.93 23.76
N VAL A 493 4.01 6.83 25.08
CA VAL A 493 4.25 5.59 25.84
C VAL A 493 3.03 5.16 26.63
N GLN A 494 2.78 3.86 26.68
CA GLN A 494 1.79 3.23 27.55
C GLN A 494 2.34 1.89 28.04
N SER A 495 2.10 1.55 29.30
CA SER A 495 2.49 0.26 29.88
C SER A 495 1.35 -0.32 30.70
N VAL A 496 0.98 -1.59 30.48
CA VAL A 496 -0.13 -2.22 31.19
C VAL A 496 0.25 -2.57 32.64
N SER A 497 1.38 -3.25 32.86
CA SER A 497 1.70 -3.84 34.17
C SER A 497 2.95 -3.26 34.85
N ALA A 498 3.79 -2.49 34.16
CA ALA A 498 5.09 -2.05 34.68
C ALA A 498 5.36 -0.57 34.40
N ASN A 499 6.49 -0.22 33.80
CA ASN A 499 6.92 1.17 33.69
C ASN A 499 6.71 1.75 32.29
N GLY A 500 6.44 3.06 32.20
CA GLY A 500 6.53 3.76 30.92
C GLY A 500 7.97 3.79 30.44
N ILE A 501 8.82 4.55 31.13
CA ILE A 501 10.25 4.65 30.85
C ILE A 501 11.04 4.26 32.10
N ARG A 502 11.97 3.33 31.94
CA ARG A 502 12.88 2.89 32.99
C ARG A 502 14.33 3.17 32.61
N ILE A 503 15.10 3.71 33.55
CA ILE A 503 16.55 3.91 33.42
C ILE A 503 17.27 3.26 34.60
N GLY A 504 18.22 2.38 34.27
CA GLY A 504 19.02 1.62 35.22
C GLY A 504 18.43 0.24 35.56
N ALA A 505 19.07 -0.48 36.47
CA ALA A 505 18.77 -1.88 36.82
C ALA A 505 18.67 -2.13 38.33
N TYR A 506 18.13 -3.29 38.69
CA TYR A 506 18.27 -3.85 40.03
C TYR A 506 19.70 -4.37 40.24
N GLY A 507 20.37 -3.91 41.30
CA GLY A 507 21.52 -4.58 41.90
C GLY A 507 21.08 -5.26 43.19
N SER A 508 21.29 -6.58 43.31
CA SER A 508 21.07 -7.29 44.58
C SER A 508 22.33 -7.24 45.44
N VAL A 509 22.15 -7.11 46.76
CA VAL A 509 23.23 -7.18 47.77
C VAL A 509 23.80 -8.61 47.93
N SER A 510 23.33 -9.57 47.12
CA SER A 510 23.83 -10.95 47.14
C SER A 510 23.45 -11.69 45.85
N GLY A 511 24.28 -11.54 44.81
CA GLY A 511 24.24 -12.40 43.61
C GLY A 511 24.18 -11.64 42.28
N ALA A 512 25.36 -11.19 41.83
CA ALA A 512 25.72 -10.54 40.55
C ALA A 512 25.04 -9.17 40.25
N PRO A 513 25.80 -8.12 39.83
CA PRO A 513 26.60 -8.16 38.60
C PRO A 513 27.97 -7.45 38.63
N SER A 514 28.81 -7.82 37.66
CA SER A 514 30.11 -7.27 37.22
C SER A 514 30.00 -5.97 36.40
N ALA A 515 29.01 -5.13 36.70
CA ALA A 515 28.73 -3.89 35.97
C ALA A 515 29.21 -2.67 36.78
N THR A 516 30.43 -2.70 37.31
CA THR A 516 30.93 -1.70 38.28
C THR A 516 31.18 -0.31 37.68
N ALA A 517 31.32 -0.23 36.36
CA ALA A 517 31.54 1.00 35.60
C ALA A 517 30.31 1.46 34.81
N SER A 518 29.24 0.66 34.77
CA SER A 518 28.03 0.95 34.00
C SER A 518 27.24 2.10 34.60
N ALA A 519 26.99 3.13 33.79
CA ALA A 519 26.23 4.32 34.16
C ALA A 519 25.62 4.97 32.91
N TRP A 520 24.62 5.83 33.11
CA TRP A 520 23.96 6.62 32.07
C TRP A 520 24.33 8.09 32.22
N HIS A 521 25.00 8.67 31.21
CA HIS A 521 25.41 10.08 31.16
C HIS A 521 24.73 10.83 30.03
N ASN A 522 24.39 12.10 30.24
CA ASN A 522 23.84 12.96 29.19
C ASN A 522 22.64 12.31 28.45
N LEU A 523 21.65 11.86 29.23
CA LEU A 523 20.44 11.23 28.72
C LEU A 523 19.29 12.22 28.86
N THR A 524 18.68 12.57 27.74
CA THR A 524 17.52 13.47 27.68
C THR A 524 16.29 12.72 27.18
N VAL A 525 15.20 12.83 27.93
CA VAL A 525 13.85 12.39 27.53
C VAL A 525 12.97 13.62 27.38
N GLU A 526 12.47 13.91 26.18
CA GLU A 526 11.77 15.16 25.89
C GLU A 526 10.50 15.00 25.04
N GLY A 527 9.42 15.70 25.37
CA GLY A 527 8.24 15.73 24.51
C GLY A 527 7.47 14.41 24.50
N ILE A 528 7.38 13.77 25.67
CA ILE A 528 6.72 12.47 25.81
C ILE A 528 5.31 12.64 26.38
N THR A 529 4.34 12.01 25.73
CA THR A 529 2.99 11.84 26.28
C THR A 529 2.86 10.44 26.88
N PHE A 530 2.56 10.37 28.17
CA PHE A 530 2.30 9.12 28.87
C PHE A 530 0.81 8.83 28.88
N GLY A 531 0.41 7.71 28.26
CA GLY A 531 -0.86 7.05 28.53
C GLY A 531 -0.83 6.32 29.88
N ALA A 532 -1.83 5.49 30.15
CA ALA A 532 -1.90 4.72 31.39
C ALA A 532 -0.66 3.83 31.59
N CYS A 533 -0.04 3.92 32.76
CA CYS A 533 1.12 3.11 33.14
C CYS A 533 0.78 2.23 34.36
N GLY A 534 1.31 1.00 34.43
CA GLY A 534 0.97 0.06 35.50
C GLY A 534 1.52 0.43 36.87
N THR A 535 2.85 0.61 36.98
CA THR A 535 3.56 0.84 38.25
C THR A 535 4.15 2.26 38.35
N ASN A 536 5.00 2.65 37.39
CA ASN A 536 5.58 3.99 37.33
C ASN A 536 5.51 4.53 35.90
N CYS A 537 5.24 5.82 35.69
CA CYS A 537 5.44 6.39 34.37
C CYS A 537 6.94 6.50 34.06
N ILE A 538 7.71 7.02 35.02
CA ILE A 538 9.17 7.10 34.97
C ILE A 538 9.77 6.40 36.18
N LEU A 539 10.69 5.48 35.95
CA LEU A 539 11.49 4.80 36.97
C LEU A 539 12.98 5.01 36.70
N LEU A 540 13.65 5.76 37.56
CA LEU A 540 15.10 5.78 37.64
C LEU A 540 15.51 4.85 38.77
N GLN A 541 16.24 3.78 38.46
CA GLN A 541 16.56 2.76 39.43
C GLN A 541 18.00 2.33 39.31
N ASP A 542 18.75 2.57 40.38
CA ASP A 542 20.08 2.03 40.58
C ASP A 542 20.24 1.70 42.06
N THR A 543 20.07 0.42 42.39
CA THR A 543 20.11 -0.08 43.76
C THR A 543 21.45 -0.69 44.13
N ARG A 544 22.53 -0.37 43.40
CA ARG A 544 23.90 -0.76 43.79
C ARG A 544 24.33 0.03 45.03
N SER A 545 25.16 -0.57 45.87
CA SER A 545 25.84 0.11 46.98
C SER A 545 27.12 0.82 46.49
N ALA A 546 27.70 1.69 47.32
CA ALA A 546 28.97 2.36 46.99
C ALA A 546 30.17 1.41 46.83
N ALA A 547 30.06 0.16 47.30
CA ALA A 547 31.07 -0.86 47.05
C ALA A 547 30.88 -1.55 45.67
N GLU A 548 29.72 -1.40 45.05
CA GLU A 548 29.31 -2.08 43.81
C GLU A 548 29.36 -1.17 42.58
N THR A 549 29.52 0.15 42.75
CA THR A 549 29.71 1.09 41.64
C THR A 549 30.75 2.16 41.97
N THR A 550 31.54 2.53 40.96
CA THR A 550 32.50 3.66 41.03
C THR A 550 32.06 4.87 40.20
N VAL A 551 30.97 4.73 39.44
CA VAL A 551 30.44 5.75 38.51
C VAL A 551 28.96 5.98 38.79
N LYS A 552 28.50 7.23 38.68
CA LYS A 552 27.10 7.63 38.90
C LYS A 552 26.39 7.83 37.58
N ASN A 553 25.08 7.62 37.57
CA ASN A 553 24.23 8.13 36.49
C ASN A 553 24.15 9.65 36.63
N ASP A 554 24.40 10.40 35.57
CA ASP A 554 24.62 11.84 35.69
C ASP A 554 24.12 12.59 34.46
N HIS A 555 23.75 13.87 34.64
CA HIS A 555 23.13 14.69 33.59
C HIS A 555 21.91 14.00 32.94
N ILE A 556 20.98 13.52 33.78
CA ILE A 556 19.72 12.94 33.33
C ILE A 556 18.66 14.03 33.28
N LYS A 557 18.06 14.26 32.12
CA LYS A 557 17.06 15.30 31.91
C LYS A 557 15.74 14.71 31.42
N PHE A 558 14.65 15.13 32.04
CA PHE A 558 13.29 14.92 31.58
C PHE A 558 12.65 16.29 31.32
N SER A 559 12.12 16.52 30.13
CA SER A 559 11.51 17.81 29.76
C SER A 559 10.25 17.68 28.92
N ASN A 560 9.34 18.65 29.03
CA ASN A 560 8.13 18.71 28.20
C ASN A 560 7.33 17.40 28.27
N LEU A 561 6.98 17.00 29.50
CA LEU A 561 6.28 15.73 29.76
C LEU A 561 4.80 15.98 29.98
N ASN A 562 3.96 15.19 29.32
CA ASN A 562 2.52 15.23 29.51
C ASN A 562 2.01 13.89 30.03
N PHE A 563 1.55 13.86 31.28
CA PHE A 563 0.92 12.68 31.87
C PHE A 563 -0.59 12.76 31.67
N GLY A 564 -1.16 11.83 30.90
CA GLY A 564 -2.60 11.57 30.89
C GLY A 564 -3.08 11.03 32.24
N ASP A 565 -4.37 10.78 32.39
CA ASP A 565 -4.94 10.27 33.65
C ASP A 565 -4.26 8.96 34.07
N GLN A 566 -3.59 8.98 35.23
CA GLN A 566 -2.94 7.82 35.82
C GLN A 566 -3.72 7.30 37.03
N ASP A 567 -3.97 5.98 37.08
CA ASP A 567 -4.70 5.30 38.15
C ASP A 567 -3.77 4.35 38.92
N ASN A 568 -3.55 4.61 40.21
CA ASN A 568 -2.67 3.84 41.11
C ASN A 568 -1.17 3.77 40.72
N THR A 569 -0.73 4.57 39.76
CA THR A 569 0.66 4.65 39.27
C THR A 569 1.45 5.74 39.99
N ARG A 570 2.78 5.62 40.13
CA ARG A 570 3.65 6.78 40.43
C ARG A 570 4.01 7.50 39.14
N LEU A 571 4.01 8.83 39.11
CA LEU A 571 4.50 9.53 37.91
C LEU A 571 6.02 9.35 37.80
N ILE A 572 6.75 9.68 38.85
CA ILE A 572 8.22 9.62 38.86
C ILE A 572 8.71 8.90 40.12
N HIS A 573 9.56 7.90 39.93
CA HIS A 573 10.20 7.17 41.02
C HIS A 573 11.71 7.09 40.78
N ILE A 574 12.49 7.63 41.71
CA ILE A 574 13.96 7.60 41.68
C ILE A 574 14.45 6.82 42.89
N VAL A 575 15.12 5.70 42.64
CA VAL A 575 15.69 4.81 43.63
C VAL A 575 17.19 4.72 43.39
N GLY A 576 17.95 5.65 43.96
CA GLY A 576 19.40 5.77 43.80
C GLY A 576 20.25 5.13 44.90
N ASN A 577 19.65 4.31 45.78
CA ASN A 577 20.35 3.59 46.85
C ASN A 577 19.43 2.47 47.41
N PRO A 578 19.91 1.22 47.59
CA PRO A 578 19.12 0.10 48.13
C PRO A 578 18.71 0.30 49.60
N ASN A 579 19.45 1.13 50.34
CA ASN A 579 19.26 1.38 51.78
C ASN A 579 18.50 2.69 52.06
N ILE A 580 17.68 3.16 51.12
CA ILE A 580 16.77 4.32 51.32
C ILE A 580 15.93 4.20 52.61
N ALA A 581 15.71 2.98 53.11
CA ALA A 581 14.98 2.71 54.36
C ALA A 581 15.85 2.61 55.64
N THR A 582 17.17 2.41 55.56
CA THR A 582 18.02 2.08 56.73
C THR A 582 18.77 3.30 57.24
N ALA A 583 18.66 3.56 58.54
CA ALA A 583 19.38 4.68 59.15
C ALA A 583 20.90 4.50 59.09
N GLY A 584 21.62 5.44 58.47
CA GLY A 584 23.09 5.51 58.49
C GLY A 584 23.80 5.48 57.14
N ASN A 585 23.10 5.29 56.01
CA ASN A 585 23.73 5.16 54.68
C ASN A 585 23.43 6.34 53.72
N TYR A 586 23.42 7.57 54.26
CA TYR A 586 22.89 8.77 53.61
C TYR A 586 23.86 9.50 52.66
N THR A 587 25.11 9.04 52.53
CA THR A 587 26.15 9.69 51.70
C THR A 587 26.31 9.06 50.31
N ILE A 588 25.54 8.01 50.01
CA ILE A 588 25.63 7.30 48.73
C ILE A 588 24.51 7.82 47.81
N HIS A 589 24.92 8.40 46.68
CA HIS A 589 24.05 8.85 45.61
C HIS A 589 24.48 8.15 44.33
N ASN A 590 23.66 7.24 43.79
CA ASN A 590 23.94 6.63 42.48
C ASN A 590 23.52 7.53 41.32
N PHE A 591 22.80 8.62 41.60
CA PHE A 591 22.47 9.67 40.66
C PHE A 591 23.19 10.98 41.04
N GLY A 592 23.90 11.58 40.11
CA GLY A 592 24.53 12.90 40.24
C GLY A 592 23.50 14.00 40.02
N ASN A 593 23.40 14.50 38.80
CA ASN A 593 22.46 15.55 38.38
C ASN A 593 21.25 14.97 37.66
N VAL A 594 20.05 15.24 38.20
CA VAL A 594 18.76 14.91 37.60
C VAL A 594 17.93 16.19 37.50
N THR A 595 17.46 16.51 36.29
CA THR A 595 16.57 17.65 36.03
C THR A 595 15.25 17.16 35.45
N ILE A 596 14.14 17.62 36.01
CA ILE A 596 12.79 17.36 35.52
C ILE A 596 12.11 18.71 35.32
N GLN A 597 11.73 19.03 34.09
CA GLN A 597 11.17 20.34 33.76
C GLN A 597 9.96 20.26 32.85
N ASP A 598 9.13 21.31 32.87
CA ASP A 598 7.98 21.46 31.96
C ASP A 598 7.07 20.23 31.99
N VAL A 599 6.56 19.93 33.19
CA VAL A 599 5.71 18.76 33.43
C VAL A 599 4.27 19.22 33.58
N SER A 600 3.37 18.59 32.83
CA SER A 600 1.92 18.74 32.98
C SER A 600 1.23 17.39 33.16
N GLY A 601 0.09 17.37 33.83
CA GLY A 601 -0.79 16.20 33.81
C GLY A 601 -1.78 16.12 34.97
N ALA A 602 -2.54 15.03 34.98
CA ALA A 602 -3.50 14.70 36.02
C ALA A 602 -3.20 13.33 36.66
N GLN A 603 -3.34 13.24 37.97
CA GLN A 603 -3.05 12.03 38.76
C GLN A 603 -4.24 11.67 39.65
N ALA A 604 -4.71 10.43 39.58
CA ALA A 604 -5.73 9.87 40.50
C ALA A 604 -5.14 8.84 41.47
N GLY A 605 -3.88 8.45 41.27
CA GLY A 605 -3.13 7.49 42.09
C GLY A 605 -2.52 8.02 43.39
N THR A 606 -1.66 7.20 44.00
CA THR A 606 -1.26 7.32 45.42
C THR A 606 -0.02 8.17 45.69
N GLN A 607 0.87 8.40 44.71
CA GLN A 607 2.07 9.27 44.86
C GLN A 607 2.44 9.95 43.52
N ILE A 608 2.82 11.22 43.56
CA ILE A 608 3.29 12.00 42.40
C ILE A 608 4.75 11.66 42.12
N ILE A 609 5.62 11.92 43.09
CA ILE A 609 7.06 11.73 42.99
C ILE A 609 7.61 11.09 44.25
N ARG A 610 8.47 10.10 44.07
CA ARG A 610 9.29 9.56 45.14
C ARG A 610 10.73 9.52 44.67
N ALA A 611 11.60 10.34 45.23
CA ALA A 611 12.97 10.45 44.77
C ALA A 611 13.97 10.33 45.92
N GLY A 612 15.01 9.52 45.71
CA GLY A 612 16.15 9.56 46.61
C GLY A 612 17.43 8.92 46.11
N GLY A 613 18.53 9.24 46.80
CA GLY A 613 19.89 8.85 46.38
C GLY A 613 20.41 9.71 45.21
N VAL A 614 20.13 11.01 45.23
CA VAL A 614 20.48 11.98 44.17
C VAL A 614 21.34 13.11 44.73
N GLU A 615 22.45 13.48 44.10
CA GLU A 615 23.24 14.65 44.55
C GLU A 615 22.49 15.96 44.28
N ARG A 616 22.05 16.17 43.04
CA ARG A 616 21.32 17.38 42.63
C ARG A 616 20.04 16.98 41.91
N LEU A 617 18.90 17.32 42.50
CA LEU A 617 17.59 17.18 41.88
C LEU A 617 17.00 18.56 41.63
N ALA A 618 16.70 18.88 40.37
CA ALA A 618 16.00 20.09 39.97
C ALA A 618 14.62 19.75 39.40
N LEU A 619 13.58 20.38 39.94
CA LEU A 619 12.22 20.39 39.41
C LEU A 619 11.91 21.82 38.94
N ASP A 620 11.54 22.02 37.68
CA ASP A 620 11.22 23.34 37.12
C ASP A 620 9.90 23.31 36.35
N ASN A 621 9.00 24.27 36.58
CA ASN A 621 7.69 24.31 35.92
C ASN A 621 6.95 22.96 36.00
N PHE A 622 6.84 22.41 37.21
CA PHE A 622 6.22 21.12 37.48
C PHE A 622 4.76 21.32 37.92
N ASN A 623 3.81 21.10 37.01
CA ASN A 623 2.39 21.39 37.20
C ASN A 623 1.52 20.13 37.11
N VAL A 624 1.18 19.53 38.25
CA VAL A 624 0.36 18.32 38.32
C VAL A 624 -0.88 18.57 39.16
N GLU A 625 -2.06 18.22 38.61
CA GLU A 625 -3.32 18.27 39.34
C GLU A 625 -3.71 16.88 39.85
N MET A 626 -4.06 16.77 41.13
CA MET A 626 -4.62 15.53 41.67
C MET A 626 -6.15 15.54 41.62
N SER A 627 -6.74 14.47 41.10
CA SER A 627 -8.21 14.26 41.06
C SER A 627 -8.72 13.67 42.39
N PRO A 628 -9.99 13.90 42.79
CA PRO A 628 -10.56 13.31 44.00
C PRO A 628 -10.87 11.82 43.81
N ALA A 629 -9.85 10.97 43.87
CA ALA A 629 -10.03 9.55 44.14
C ALA A 629 -10.10 9.30 45.65
N THR A 630 -10.59 8.13 46.05
CA THR A 630 -10.56 7.60 47.43
C THR A 630 -9.12 7.51 47.94
N ALA A 631 -8.52 8.65 48.28
CA ALA A 631 -7.09 8.77 48.55
C ALA A 631 -6.73 7.99 49.83
N PRO A 632 -5.81 7.01 49.76
CA PRO A 632 -5.26 6.41 50.96
C PRO A 632 -4.45 7.45 51.76
N SER A 633 -4.33 7.24 53.06
CA SER A 633 -3.43 8.00 53.92
C SER A 633 -1.95 7.72 53.57
N GLY A 634 -1.29 8.57 52.77
CA GLY A 634 0.15 8.46 52.46
C GLY A 634 0.78 9.65 51.71
N VAL A 635 2.10 9.87 51.86
CA VAL A 635 2.89 11.00 51.30
C VAL A 635 2.74 11.15 49.78
N GLN A 636 2.44 12.36 49.28
CA GLN A 636 2.23 12.64 47.84
C GLN A 636 3.53 12.90 47.08
N ALA A 637 4.47 13.58 47.71
CA ALA A 637 5.81 13.81 47.19
C ALA A 637 6.83 13.51 48.29
N GLU A 638 7.70 12.52 48.07
CA GLU A 638 8.77 12.17 49.01
C GLU A 638 10.13 12.41 48.36
N PHE A 639 10.96 13.23 49.02
CA PHE A 639 12.35 13.47 48.68
C PHE A 639 13.22 12.97 49.82
N ARG A 640 14.19 12.11 49.50
CA ARG A 640 15.02 11.46 50.51
C ARG A 640 16.48 11.41 50.08
N GLN A 641 17.44 11.70 50.97
CA GLN A 641 18.87 11.62 50.63
C GLN A 641 19.19 12.43 49.36
N ILE A 642 18.95 13.74 49.45
CA ILE A 642 19.24 14.68 48.37
C ILE A 642 20.16 15.78 48.91
N ASP A 643 21.33 15.94 48.31
CA ASP A 643 22.27 16.99 48.73
C ASP A 643 21.73 18.38 48.36
N THR A 644 21.32 18.58 47.11
CA THR A 644 20.71 19.82 46.63
C THR A 644 19.39 19.54 45.93
N LEU A 645 18.29 20.03 46.51
CA LEU A 645 16.96 19.99 45.93
C LEU A 645 16.53 21.40 45.55
N MET A 646 16.34 21.63 44.25
CA MET A 646 15.82 22.88 43.72
C MET A 646 14.45 22.66 43.10
N MET A 647 13.46 23.43 43.51
CA MET A 647 12.09 23.37 43.01
C MET A 647 11.67 24.77 42.59
N ARG A 648 11.46 25.02 41.30
CA ARG A 648 11.00 26.30 40.75
C ARG A 648 9.64 26.12 40.07
N ASP A 649 8.73 27.06 40.29
CA ASP A 649 7.41 27.07 39.65
C ASP A 649 6.66 25.73 39.81
N VAL A 650 6.83 25.10 40.97
CA VAL A 650 6.18 23.81 41.25
C VAL A 650 4.76 24.09 41.73
N ARG A 651 3.80 23.65 40.92
CA ARG A 651 2.37 23.79 41.20
C ARG A 651 1.77 22.42 41.42
N THR A 652 1.43 22.11 42.67
CA THR A 652 0.74 20.87 43.00
C THR A 652 -0.61 21.21 43.61
N LYS A 653 -1.69 20.94 42.88
CA LYS A 653 -3.05 21.13 43.37
C LYS A 653 -3.55 19.80 43.90
N ILE A 654 -3.64 19.68 45.22
CA ILE A 654 -4.05 18.45 45.91
C ILE A 654 -5.49 18.63 46.37
N LYS A 655 -6.43 18.04 45.62
CA LYS A 655 -7.88 18.23 45.81
C LYS A 655 -8.50 17.27 46.86
N THR A 656 -7.69 16.54 47.63
CA THR A 656 -8.12 15.50 48.60
C THR A 656 -7.64 15.79 50.02
N THR A 657 -8.25 15.14 51.01
CA THR A 657 -7.85 15.22 52.43
C THR A 657 -6.64 14.36 52.77
N GLY A 658 -5.70 14.92 53.54
CA GLY A 658 -4.53 14.21 54.09
C GLY A 658 -3.24 14.31 53.26
N THR A 659 -2.11 14.18 53.96
CA THR A 659 -0.70 13.98 53.50
C THR A 659 0.06 15.19 52.98
N SER A 660 1.38 15.05 52.76
CA SER A 660 2.33 16.17 52.68
C SER A 660 3.42 15.98 51.63
N VAL A 661 4.18 17.05 51.35
CA VAL A 661 5.51 16.95 50.73
C VAL A 661 6.53 16.68 51.84
N GLN A 662 7.28 15.57 51.75
CA GLN A 662 8.29 15.20 52.72
C GLN A 662 9.71 15.36 52.18
N PHE A 663 10.56 15.97 52.98
CA PHE A 663 12.01 16.06 52.76
C PHE A 663 12.70 15.34 53.90
N ILE A 664 13.37 14.24 53.62
CA ILE A 664 13.97 13.39 54.64
C ILE A 664 15.46 13.26 54.35
N TYR A 665 16.32 13.73 55.26
CA TYR A 665 17.78 13.70 55.04
C TYR A 665 18.21 14.45 53.77
N CYS A 666 17.52 15.55 53.46
CA CYS A 666 17.92 16.48 52.40
C CYS A 666 18.76 17.61 53.02
N ARG A 667 19.84 18.05 52.36
CA ARG A 667 20.74 19.07 52.92
C ARG A 667 20.33 20.49 52.50
N ASP A 668 20.35 20.81 51.21
CA ASP A 668 20.05 22.15 50.69
C ASP A 668 18.74 22.13 49.89
N ILE A 669 17.65 22.59 50.51
CA ILE A 669 16.31 22.66 49.90
C ILE A 669 16.02 24.11 49.52
N THR A 670 15.79 24.36 48.23
CA THR A 670 15.38 25.68 47.71
C THR A 670 14.11 25.57 46.88
N LEU A 671 13.06 26.24 47.35
CA LEU A 671 11.78 26.38 46.67
C LEU A 671 11.64 27.82 46.17
N ILE A 672 11.31 28.00 44.89
CA ILE A 672 11.11 29.30 44.23
C ILE A 672 9.71 29.30 43.61
N ASP A 673 8.90 30.28 44.00
CA ASP A 673 7.52 30.45 43.57
C ASP A 673 6.65 29.17 43.61
N PRO A 674 6.69 28.39 44.71
CA PRO A 674 5.83 27.23 44.82
C PRO A 674 4.35 27.62 44.93
N GLU A 675 3.46 26.91 44.24
CA GLU A 675 2.00 27.03 44.40
C GLU A 675 1.44 25.72 44.96
N HIS A 676 1.05 25.73 46.23
CA HIS A 676 0.46 24.56 46.88
C HIS A 676 -0.94 24.88 47.39
N LEU A 677 -1.91 24.08 46.95
CA LEU A 677 -3.30 24.13 47.39
C LEU A 677 -3.67 22.75 47.94
N GLY A 678 -4.05 22.68 49.22
CA GLY A 678 -4.53 21.45 49.87
C GLY A 678 -5.95 21.59 50.42
N PHE A 679 -6.55 20.51 50.92
CA PHE A 679 -7.83 20.55 51.64
C PHE A 679 -7.80 19.64 52.87
N GLY A 680 -7.80 20.16 54.11
CA GLY A 680 -7.95 19.35 55.34
C GLY A 680 -6.81 18.34 55.65
N GLU A 681 -6.31 18.31 56.90
CA GLU A 681 -5.21 17.42 57.37
C GLU A 681 -3.97 17.33 56.47
N PHE A 682 -3.71 18.38 55.69
CA PHE A 682 -2.61 18.49 54.74
C PHE A 682 -1.49 19.34 55.36
N ASN A 683 -0.25 18.84 55.35
CA ASN A 683 0.93 19.64 55.70
C ASN A 683 1.66 20.00 54.41
N ALA A 684 1.85 21.29 54.11
CA ALA A 684 2.47 21.65 52.84
C ALA A 684 3.89 21.07 52.73
N PHE A 685 4.69 21.24 53.78
CA PHE A 685 6.04 20.69 53.84
C PHE A 685 6.34 20.02 55.18
N GLN A 686 7.06 18.92 55.14
CA GLN A 686 7.54 18.22 56.33
C GLN A 686 9.02 17.89 56.18
N ILE A 687 9.85 18.41 57.07
CA ILE A 687 11.30 18.22 57.05
C ILE A 687 11.70 17.26 58.18
N GLY A 688 12.26 16.11 57.79
CA GLY A 688 12.86 15.12 58.67
C GLY A 688 14.36 15.39 58.85
N LEU A 689 14.75 15.83 60.04
CA LEU A 689 16.13 16.15 60.42
C LEU A 689 16.89 14.89 60.91
N ASN A 690 18.21 14.84 60.68
CA ASN A 690 19.11 13.85 61.27
C ASN A 690 20.23 14.50 62.09
N THR A 691 20.85 13.74 62.99
CA THR A 691 21.94 14.22 63.86
C THR A 691 23.29 14.40 63.17
N SER A 692 23.40 14.11 61.86
CA SER A 692 24.70 13.97 61.17
C SER A 692 25.01 15.09 60.19
N HIS A 693 24.04 15.92 59.78
CA HIS A 693 24.27 17.04 58.87
C HIS A 693 23.27 18.18 59.10
N ASP A 694 23.72 19.39 58.80
CA ASP A 694 22.88 20.58 58.81
C ASP A 694 21.93 20.62 57.61
N VAL A 695 20.71 21.10 57.83
CA VAL A 695 19.72 21.35 56.78
C VAL A 695 19.57 22.84 56.52
N ALA A 696 19.62 23.27 55.26
CA ALA A 696 19.23 24.60 54.80
C ALA A 696 17.89 24.50 54.05
N PHE A 697 16.91 25.31 54.45
CA PHE A 697 15.61 25.39 53.78
C PHE A 697 15.30 26.84 53.39
N LYS A 698 15.05 27.05 52.10
CA LYS A 698 14.74 28.34 51.50
C LYS A 698 13.42 28.23 50.74
N CYS A 699 12.44 29.06 51.08
CA CYS A 699 11.22 29.24 50.30
C CYS A 699 11.11 30.71 49.89
N LEU A 700 11.15 30.96 48.59
CA LEU A 700 11.27 32.29 48.00
C LEU A 700 10.07 32.54 47.09
N GLY A 701 9.13 33.38 47.51
CA GLY A 701 7.92 33.71 46.74
C GLY A 701 6.82 32.64 46.82
N GLY A 702 5.86 32.69 45.88
CA GLY A 702 4.78 31.71 45.76
C GLY A 702 3.61 31.86 46.75
N ARG A 703 2.73 30.84 46.77
CA ARG A 703 1.45 30.82 47.50
C ARG A 703 1.16 29.45 48.12
N ILE A 704 0.78 29.40 49.39
CA ILE A 704 0.44 28.17 50.12
C ILE A 704 -0.87 28.36 50.88
N ASP A 705 -1.95 27.72 50.42
CA ASP A 705 -3.30 27.91 50.96
C ASP A 705 -4.02 26.61 51.34
N ASN A 706 -5.02 26.75 52.22
CA ASN A 706 -5.96 25.69 52.62
C ASN A 706 -5.29 24.45 53.25
N VAL A 707 -4.12 24.64 53.87
CA VAL A 707 -3.34 23.61 54.56
C VAL A 707 -3.52 23.71 56.08
N GLN A 708 -3.46 22.59 56.81
CA GLN A 708 -3.56 22.62 58.28
C GLN A 708 -2.26 23.15 58.93
N ARG A 709 -1.11 22.79 58.36
CA ARG A 709 0.22 23.27 58.77
C ARG A 709 1.03 23.61 57.53
N GLY A 710 1.59 24.83 57.49
CA GLY A 710 2.46 25.22 56.37
C GLY A 710 3.79 24.44 56.39
N LEU A 711 4.31 24.17 57.59
CA LEU A 711 5.57 23.45 57.76
C LEU A 711 5.58 22.63 59.07
N MET A 712 6.11 21.41 58.98
CA MET A 712 6.44 20.56 60.12
C MET A 712 7.92 20.20 60.15
N LEU A 713 8.55 20.31 61.32
CA LEU A 713 9.93 19.88 61.56
C LEU A 713 9.95 18.73 62.56
N ASN A 714 10.53 17.59 62.18
CA ASN A 714 10.59 16.37 63.00
C ASN A 714 12.03 15.81 63.04
N GLY A 715 12.47 15.29 64.19
CA GLY A 715 13.80 14.66 64.37
C GLY A 715 14.73 15.41 65.32
N THR A 716 15.98 14.96 65.46
CA THR A 716 16.96 15.43 66.47
C THR A 716 18.19 16.15 65.89
N GLY A 717 18.08 16.72 64.68
CA GLY A 717 19.18 17.42 63.98
C GLY A 717 19.23 18.94 64.12
N THR A 718 20.20 19.57 63.46
CA THR A 718 20.39 21.03 63.39
C THR A 718 19.92 21.60 62.04
N LEU A 719 19.31 22.79 62.09
CA LEU A 719 18.85 23.54 60.93
C LEU A 719 19.80 24.73 60.74
N ALA A 720 20.70 24.68 59.75
CA ALA A 720 21.71 25.72 59.57
C ALA A 720 21.13 27.04 59.05
N GLU A 721 20.18 26.98 58.12
CA GLU A 721 19.57 28.16 57.52
C GLU A 721 18.09 27.92 57.27
N PHE A 722 17.24 28.83 57.73
CA PHE A 722 15.81 28.79 57.49
C PHE A 722 15.30 30.15 57.01
N VAL A 723 14.94 30.22 55.73
CA VAL A 723 14.55 31.46 55.06
C VAL A 723 13.21 31.27 54.36
N VAL A 724 12.24 32.12 54.72
CA VAL A 724 10.94 32.20 54.05
C VAL A 724 10.65 33.67 53.73
N ILE A 725 10.57 34.01 52.45
CA ILE A 725 10.42 35.40 51.99
C ILE A 725 9.34 35.45 50.91
N GLY A 726 8.38 36.38 51.04
CA GLY A 726 7.43 36.68 49.96
C GLY A 726 6.39 35.59 49.66
N THR A 727 6.31 34.54 50.48
CA THR A 727 5.26 33.51 50.40
C THR A 727 4.07 33.91 51.28
N ASP A 728 2.87 33.96 50.71
CA ASP A 728 1.63 34.05 51.51
C ASP A 728 1.40 32.70 52.20
N ILE A 729 1.90 32.55 53.43
CA ILE A 729 1.67 31.36 54.26
C ILE A 729 0.48 31.64 55.19
N VAL A 730 -0.69 31.10 54.84
CA VAL A 730 -1.94 31.28 55.62
C VAL A 730 -2.08 30.24 56.75
N ALA A 731 -0.98 29.74 57.34
CA ALA A 731 -1.04 28.71 58.40
C ALA A 731 0.18 28.61 59.33
N SER A 732 -0.04 28.02 60.51
CA SER A 732 0.93 27.85 61.61
C SER A 732 2.14 26.94 61.28
N ILE A 733 3.32 27.28 61.82
CA ILE A 733 4.50 26.42 61.85
C ILE A 733 4.43 25.58 63.13
N THR A 734 4.49 24.24 63.01
CA THR A 734 4.62 23.37 64.17
C THR A 734 6.04 22.81 64.27
N GLN A 735 6.73 23.09 65.37
CA GLN A 735 8.06 22.60 65.66
C GLN A 735 8.00 21.56 66.78
N SER A 736 8.59 20.38 66.57
CA SER A 736 8.86 19.43 67.65
C SER A 736 10.35 19.09 67.66
N SER A 737 11.02 19.28 68.81
CA SER A 737 12.36 18.76 69.12
C SER A 737 13.57 19.22 68.24
N VAL A 738 13.65 20.48 67.79
CA VAL A 738 14.88 21.02 67.15
C VAL A 738 15.74 21.76 68.19
N SER A 739 17.04 21.47 68.26
CA SER A 739 17.93 21.94 69.35
C SER A 739 18.50 23.35 69.18
N SER A 740 18.46 23.95 67.98
CA SER A 740 18.67 25.38 67.68
C SER A 740 18.77 25.56 66.16
N ALA A 741 18.48 26.75 65.63
CA ALA A 741 18.82 27.12 64.24
C ALA A 741 19.71 28.35 64.21
N SER A 742 20.65 28.40 63.27
CA SER A 742 21.67 29.44 63.17
C SER A 742 21.12 30.79 62.66
N ARG A 743 20.04 30.75 61.86
CA ARG A 743 19.43 31.95 61.24
C ARG A 743 17.97 31.67 60.85
N TYR A 744 17.03 32.43 61.43
CA TYR A 744 15.62 32.48 61.01
C TYR A 744 15.33 33.83 60.35
N LEU A 745 14.87 33.83 59.10
CA LEU A 745 14.39 35.04 58.43
C LEU A 745 12.97 34.80 57.89
N PHE A 746 12.00 35.47 58.52
CA PHE A 746 10.63 35.60 58.04
C PHE A 746 10.43 37.04 57.58
N ALA A 747 10.32 37.27 56.27
CA ALA A 747 9.94 38.58 55.75
C ALA A 747 8.46 38.55 55.38
N PRO A 748 7.57 39.28 56.07
CA PRO A 748 6.16 39.31 55.72
C PRO A 748 5.98 40.04 54.39
N GLY A 749 5.58 39.32 53.35
CA GLY A 749 4.88 39.91 52.21
C GLY A 749 3.42 40.11 52.61
N GLY A 750 2.94 41.35 52.59
CA GLY A 750 1.51 41.67 52.65
C GLY A 750 0.85 41.67 54.04
N THR A 751 0.88 42.82 54.72
CA THR A 751 -0.11 43.14 55.76
C THR A 751 -1.50 43.31 55.15
N GLN A 752 -2.40 42.35 55.35
CA GLN A 752 -3.85 42.58 55.42
C GLN A 752 -4.25 42.60 56.92
N PRO A 753 -5.09 43.54 57.38
CA PRO A 753 -5.37 43.70 58.80
C PRO A 753 -6.26 42.55 59.29
N LYS A 754 -5.84 41.90 60.37
CA LYS A 754 -6.72 41.09 61.21
C LYS A 754 -7.88 41.98 61.66
N TRP A 755 -9.09 41.66 61.22
CA TRP A 755 -10.27 42.07 61.97
C TRP A 755 -10.20 41.37 63.33
N GLY A 756 -9.93 42.15 64.37
CA GLY A 756 -10.10 41.71 65.74
C GLY A 756 -11.56 41.34 65.97
N THR A 757 -11.77 40.34 66.80
CA THR A 757 -13.08 39.88 67.24
C THR A 757 -13.90 41.08 67.75
N LEU A 758 -15.02 41.37 67.09
CA LEU A 758 -15.99 42.35 67.55
C LEU A 758 -16.77 41.76 68.73
N THR A 759 -16.47 42.23 69.94
CA THR A 759 -17.39 42.14 71.09
C THR A 759 -17.74 43.55 71.54
N GLY A 760 -18.99 43.98 71.28
CA GLY A 760 -19.52 45.30 71.67
C GLY A 760 -20.69 45.77 70.79
N LEU A 761 -21.58 46.62 71.33
CA LEU A 761 -22.72 47.21 70.62
C LEU A 761 -22.31 48.50 69.87
N LEU A 762 -22.96 48.75 68.73
CA LEU A 762 -22.72 49.86 67.77
C LEU A 762 -22.87 51.31 68.33
N GLY A 763 -23.14 51.49 69.62
CA GLY A 763 -23.34 52.79 70.25
C GLY A 763 -22.07 53.53 70.68
N ASP A 764 -20.91 52.85 70.71
CA ASP A 764 -19.69 53.40 71.30
C ASP A 764 -18.70 53.99 70.26
N GLN A 765 -19.09 54.02 68.98
CA GLN A 765 -18.27 54.52 67.86
C GLN A 765 -18.56 56.01 67.59
N THR A 766 -18.07 56.89 68.49
CA THR A 766 -18.24 58.35 68.38
C THR A 766 -17.34 59.02 67.33
N ASP A 767 -16.38 58.29 66.80
CA ASP A 767 -15.43 58.70 65.76
C ASP A 767 -16.04 58.70 64.34
N LEU A 768 -16.99 57.81 64.07
CA LEU A 768 -17.61 57.66 62.75
C LEU A 768 -18.58 58.80 62.40
N GLN A 769 -19.31 59.32 63.40
CA GLN A 769 -20.29 60.39 63.19
C GLN A 769 -19.60 61.76 62.97
N ALA A 770 -18.47 62.00 63.65
CA ALA A 770 -17.67 63.22 63.45
C ALA A 770 -17.04 63.30 62.05
N ALA A 771 -16.72 62.15 61.44
CA ALA A 771 -16.21 62.09 60.06
C ALA A 771 -17.32 62.31 59.01
N LEU A 772 -18.58 61.96 59.31
CA LEU A 772 -19.72 62.21 58.43
C LEU A 772 -20.22 63.65 58.49
N ASP A 773 -20.28 64.25 59.68
CA ASP A 773 -20.84 65.60 59.89
C ASP A 773 -19.92 66.72 59.35
N GLY A 774 -18.63 66.43 59.11
CA GLY A 774 -17.64 67.37 58.58
C GLY A 774 -17.64 67.55 57.05
N LYS A 775 -18.48 66.84 56.31
CA LYS A 775 -18.46 66.88 54.83
C LYS A 775 -19.55 67.81 54.29
N SER A 776 -19.18 69.05 53.94
CA SER A 776 -20.09 69.98 53.27
C SER A 776 -20.44 69.50 51.86
N GLY A 777 -21.72 69.53 51.51
CA GLY A 777 -22.21 69.17 50.17
C GLY A 777 -21.79 70.19 49.12
N THR A 778 -20.81 69.84 48.29
CA THR A 778 -20.55 70.53 47.02
C THR A 778 -20.47 69.52 45.89
N SER A 779 -21.30 69.73 44.88
CA SER A 779 -21.23 69.06 43.59
C SER A 779 -19.91 69.40 42.88
N HIS A 780 -19.35 68.43 42.17
CA HIS A 780 -18.35 68.67 41.14
C HIS A 780 -18.71 67.84 39.90
N SER A 781 -18.51 68.41 38.71
CA SER A 781 -18.63 67.72 37.42
C SER A 781 -17.25 67.33 36.93
N HIS A 782 -17.02 66.05 36.65
CA HIS A 782 -15.84 65.59 35.94
C HIS A 782 -16.08 65.69 34.43
N SER A 783 -15.67 66.81 33.83
CA SER A 783 -15.31 66.85 32.41
C SER A 783 -13.80 67.05 32.31
N GLU A 784 -13.18 66.11 31.58
CA GLU A 784 -11.82 66.13 31.02
C GLU A 784 -10.64 65.59 31.87
N LEU A 785 -10.15 64.44 31.36
CA LEU A 785 -8.77 63.92 31.32
C LEU A 785 -8.20 63.22 32.56
N HIS A 786 -8.45 61.90 32.63
CA HIS A 786 -7.61 60.97 33.38
C HIS A 786 -6.37 60.61 32.55
N SER A 787 -5.22 61.23 32.83
CA SER A 787 -3.93 60.91 32.21
C SER A 787 -2.93 60.22 33.16
N ARG A 788 -3.41 59.35 34.06
CA ARG A 788 -2.52 58.58 34.95
C ARG A 788 -2.89 57.10 34.98
N SER A 789 -1.85 56.29 34.72
CA SER A 789 -1.82 54.84 34.91
C SER A 789 -2.40 54.48 36.28
N HIS A 790 -3.45 53.68 36.27
CA HIS A 790 -4.03 53.03 37.45
C HIS A 790 -4.12 51.53 37.16
N ALA A 791 -3.87 50.71 38.18
CA ALA A 791 -4.10 49.27 38.10
C ALA A 791 -5.61 49.04 38.10
N MET A 792 -6.14 48.24 37.17
CA MET A 792 -7.53 47.77 37.25
C MET A 792 -7.64 46.83 38.44
N THR A 793 -8.17 47.34 39.55
CA THR A 793 -8.23 46.60 40.82
C THR A 793 -9.51 45.79 40.99
N SER A 794 -10.56 46.05 40.20
CA SER A 794 -11.79 45.24 40.17
C SER A 794 -12.62 45.44 38.90
N SER A 795 -13.55 44.51 38.62
CA SER A 795 -14.54 44.61 37.54
C SER A 795 -15.59 45.72 37.72
N ALA A 796 -15.54 46.49 38.82
CA ALA A 796 -16.42 47.64 39.05
C ALA A 796 -15.93 48.92 38.35
N ASP A 797 -14.62 48.99 38.00
CA ASP A 797 -14.02 50.17 37.36
C ASP A 797 -14.18 50.15 35.83
N HIS A 798 -14.37 48.95 35.25
CA HIS A 798 -14.67 48.72 33.84
C HIS A 798 -15.58 47.48 33.69
N VAL A 799 -16.73 47.63 33.02
CA VAL A 799 -17.58 46.49 32.65
C VAL A 799 -17.08 45.91 31.32
N ALA A 800 -16.20 44.92 31.41
CA ALA A 800 -15.67 44.20 30.26
C ALA A 800 -16.76 43.36 29.58
N GLY A 801 -16.84 43.41 28.25
CA GLY A 801 -17.62 42.41 27.51
C GLY A 801 -17.05 40.99 27.69
N ASN A 802 -17.88 39.96 27.52
CA ASN A 802 -17.40 38.58 27.50
C ASN A 802 -16.43 38.37 26.32
N TRP A 803 -15.29 37.72 26.58
CA TRP A 803 -14.31 37.29 25.57
C TRP A 803 -13.75 38.45 24.74
N LYS A 804 -13.04 39.39 25.39
CA LYS A 804 -12.44 40.59 24.78
C LYS A 804 -10.93 40.64 24.97
N VAL A 805 -10.25 41.29 24.03
CA VAL A 805 -8.85 41.73 24.14
C VAL A 805 -8.83 43.23 24.39
N PHE A 806 -8.03 43.67 25.37
CA PHE A 806 -7.81 45.09 25.64
C PHE A 806 -6.56 45.59 24.93
N TYR A 807 -6.63 46.76 24.32
CA TYR A 807 -5.49 47.44 23.69
C TYR A 807 -5.50 48.93 24.02
N SER A 808 -4.33 49.58 24.01
CA SER A 808 -4.24 51.04 24.10
C SER A 808 -4.16 51.66 22.71
N ASP A 809 -4.90 52.74 22.45
CA ASP A 809 -4.80 53.49 21.20
C ASP A 809 -3.67 54.53 21.21
N GLY A 810 -3.48 55.24 20.09
CA GLY A 810 -2.46 56.29 19.96
C GLY A 810 -2.69 57.52 20.86
N ALA A 811 -3.83 57.61 21.54
CA ALA A 811 -4.17 58.65 22.52
C ALA A 811 -4.02 58.15 23.98
N GLY A 812 -3.63 56.90 24.20
CA GLY A 812 -3.44 56.30 25.51
C GLY A 812 -4.74 55.82 26.17
N GLN A 813 -5.84 55.73 25.44
CA GLN A 813 -7.09 55.16 25.94
C GLN A 813 -7.10 53.63 25.76
N VAL A 814 -7.71 52.91 26.71
CA VAL A 814 -7.89 51.45 26.62
C VAL A 814 -9.20 51.15 25.90
N GLY A 815 -9.13 50.44 24.77
CA GLY A 815 -10.27 49.97 23.99
C GLY A 815 -10.47 48.45 24.09
N GLU A 816 -11.69 48.00 23.81
CA GLU A 816 -12.07 46.57 23.75
C GLU A 816 -12.16 46.08 22.30
N LEU A 817 -11.57 44.91 22.04
CA LEU A 817 -11.69 44.18 20.78
C LEU A 817 -12.35 42.82 21.05
N ALA A 818 -13.37 42.45 20.28
CA ALA A 818 -13.97 41.12 20.36
C ALA A 818 -12.95 40.02 19.99
N MET A 819 -12.95 38.89 20.70
CA MET A 819 -12.23 37.71 20.23
C MET A 819 -12.70 37.37 18.80
N GLY A 820 -11.75 37.10 17.91
CA GLY A 820 -12.04 36.70 16.54
C GLY A 820 -12.72 35.33 16.47
N ALA A 821 -13.12 34.94 15.26
CA ALA A 821 -13.63 33.60 15.00
C ALA A 821 -12.58 32.53 15.40
N ASN A 822 -13.04 31.33 15.73
CA ASN A 822 -12.16 30.19 16.00
C ASN A 822 -11.13 30.01 14.86
N GLY A 823 -9.85 29.85 15.20
CA GLY A 823 -8.75 29.71 14.24
C GLY A 823 -8.16 31.02 13.72
N THR A 824 -8.60 32.18 14.21
CA THR A 824 -7.97 33.48 13.91
C THR A 824 -6.91 33.85 14.96
N TYR A 825 -5.86 34.56 14.56
CA TYR A 825 -4.82 35.10 15.46
C TYR A 825 -4.92 36.61 15.56
N LEU A 826 -4.47 37.18 16.68
CA LEU A 826 -4.42 38.63 16.87
C LEU A 826 -3.20 39.20 16.12
N GLN A 827 -3.45 39.96 15.06
CA GLN A 827 -2.42 40.63 14.26
C GLN A 827 -2.21 42.08 14.73
N SER A 828 -0.94 42.50 14.82
CA SER A 828 -0.57 43.90 14.96
C SER A 828 -0.71 44.63 13.62
N ASN A 829 -1.45 45.75 13.61
CA ASN A 829 -1.61 46.62 12.43
C ASN A 829 -0.63 47.81 12.44
N GLY A 830 0.42 47.74 13.28
CA GLY A 830 1.36 48.83 13.50
C GLY A 830 0.93 49.79 14.61
N ALA A 831 1.82 50.70 15.00
CA ALA A 831 1.66 51.56 16.18
C ALA A 831 0.54 52.60 16.07
N THR A 832 -0.02 52.82 14.87
CA THR A 832 -1.05 53.84 14.59
C THR A 832 -2.44 53.26 14.36
N ALA A 833 -2.62 51.94 14.44
CA ALA A 833 -3.89 51.27 14.19
C ALA A 833 -4.16 50.20 15.25
N ALA A 834 -5.43 50.01 15.60
CA ALA A 834 -5.85 48.97 16.54
C ALA A 834 -5.43 47.58 16.01
N PRO A 835 -5.01 46.64 16.87
CA PRO A 835 -4.81 45.26 16.46
C PRO A 835 -6.13 44.66 15.97
N SER A 836 -6.06 43.69 15.07
CA SER A 836 -7.24 43.00 14.54
C SER A 836 -7.01 41.50 14.45
N PHE A 837 -8.07 40.71 14.59
CA PHE A 837 -7.98 39.28 14.32
C PHE A 837 -7.89 39.02 12.82
N ALA A 838 -6.93 38.18 12.41
CA ALA A 838 -6.73 37.75 11.04
C ALA A 838 -6.62 36.23 10.97
N ALA A 839 -6.89 35.64 9.80
CA ALA A 839 -6.60 34.22 9.57
C ALA A 839 -5.08 34.04 9.41
N PRO A 840 -4.45 33.01 10.03
CA PRO A 840 -3.01 32.78 9.97
C PRO A 840 -2.49 32.82 8.53
N PRO A 841 -1.36 33.48 8.24
CA PRO A 841 -0.73 33.39 6.92
C PRO A 841 -0.28 31.93 6.74
N GLY A 842 -0.92 31.21 5.83
CA GLY A 842 -0.70 29.77 5.65
C GLY A 842 -1.71 28.84 6.33
N ALA A 843 -2.72 29.37 7.05
CA ALA A 843 -3.95 28.61 7.35
C ALA A 843 -4.92 28.62 6.17
N GLY A 844 -4.37 28.46 4.95
CA GLY A 844 -5.19 28.03 3.84
C GLY A 844 -5.74 26.67 4.23
N SER A 845 -7.07 26.55 4.22
CA SER A 845 -7.67 25.33 3.68
C SER A 845 -6.80 24.93 2.49
N ILE A 846 -6.19 23.73 2.53
CA ILE A 846 -5.59 23.18 1.31
C ILE A 846 -6.75 23.19 0.32
N ASP A 847 -6.72 24.07 -0.67
CA ASP A 847 -7.78 24.11 -1.67
C ASP A 847 -7.72 22.74 -2.36
N TYR A 848 -8.70 21.89 -2.05
CA TYR A 848 -8.79 20.54 -2.57
C TYR A 848 -10.14 20.37 -3.25
N ALA A 849 -10.16 19.64 -4.35
CA ALA A 849 -11.37 19.32 -5.07
C ALA A 849 -11.31 17.86 -5.50
N THR A 850 -12.41 17.13 -5.35
CA THR A 850 -12.54 15.74 -5.80
C THR A 850 -13.84 15.56 -6.55
N ALA A 851 -13.82 14.69 -7.55
CA ALA A 851 -15.00 14.29 -8.31
C ALA A 851 -14.87 12.82 -8.71
N THR A 852 -15.99 12.11 -8.64
CA THR A 852 -16.09 10.70 -8.98
C THR A 852 -17.11 10.54 -10.09
N LEU A 853 -16.94 9.50 -10.92
CA LEU A 853 -17.87 9.25 -12.00
C LEU A 853 -19.19 8.70 -11.44
N GLY A 854 -20.31 9.39 -11.70
CA GLY A 854 -21.62 9.01 -11.16
C GLY A 854 -22.30 7.82 -11.85
N ALA A 855 -21.97 7.55 -13.12
CA ALA A 855 -22.50 6.44 -13.90
C ALA A 855 -21.51 6.05 -15.01
N ASP A 856 -21.56 4.80 -15.47
CA ASP A 856 -20.71 4.34 -16.57
C ASP A 856 -20.88 5.22 -17.81
N VAL A 857 -19.77 5.63 -18.42
CA VAL A 857 -19.77 6.40 -19.66
C VAL A 857 -19.45 5.47 -20.82
N THR A 858 -20.40 5.33 -21.74
CA THR A 858 -20.23 4.52 -22.95
C THR A 858 -19.34 5.23 -23.97
N LEU A 859 -18.27 4.57 -24.37
CA LEU A 859 -17.32 5.01 -25.40
C LEU A 859 -17.80 4.51 -26.77
N SER A 860 -18.86 5.13 -27.30
CA SER A 860 -19.62 4.62 -28.44
C SER A 860 -18.93 4.75 -29.81
N ALA A 861 -17.95 5.64 -29.96
CA ALA A 861 -17.24 5.91 -31.20
C ALA A 861 -15.74 5.67 -31.05
N SER A 862 -15.13 5.09 -32.08
CA SER A 862 -13.69 4.81 -32.10
C SER A 862 -12.89 6.10 -32.17
N ASN A 863 -11.81 6.19 -31.38
CA ASN A 863 -10.87 7.32 -31.31
C ASN A 863 -11.51 8.66 -30.90
N THR A 864 -12.69 8.63 -30.28
CA THR A 864 -13.35 9.80 -29.72
C THR A 864 -13.13 9.84 -28.21
N PHE A 865 -12.71 10.99 -27.68
CA PHE A 865 -12.58 11.21 -26.24
C PHE A 865 -13.95 11.54 -25.63
N TYR A 866 -14.29 10.84 -24.55
CA TYR A 866 -15.48 11.08 -23.74
C TYR A 866 -15.08 11.63 -22.38
N ASP A 867 -15.88 12.56 -21.87
CA ASP A 867 -15.65 13.21 -20.58
C ASP A 867 -16.06 12.28 -19.42
N GLY A 868 -15.16 12.15 -18.46
CA GLY A 868 -15.40 11.54 -17.15
C GLY A 868 -15.67 12.61 -16.08
N PRO A 869 -15.29 12.36 -14.81
CA PRO A 869 -15.45 13.35 -13.75
C PRO A 869 -14.60 14.60 -14.03
N SER A 870 -15.14 15.75 -13.65
CA SER A 870 -14.57 17.08 -13.92
C SER A 870 -14.51 17.91 -12.63
N LEU A 871 -13.49 18.76 -12.49
CA LEU A 871 -13.27 19.69 -11.38
C LEU A 871 -13.22 21.12 -11.91
N SER A 872 -14.06 22.00 -11.37
CA SER A 872 -13.94 23.44 -11.63
C SER A 872 -12.88 24.03 -10.71
N LEU A 873 -11.70 24.30 -11.26
CA LEU A 873 -10.56 24.80 -10.49
C LEU A 873 -10.39 26.31 -10.69
N GLY A 874 -10.14 27.03 -9.60
CA GLY A 874 -9.78 28.45 -9.63
C GLY A 874 -8.34 28.69 -10.08
N THR A 875 -7.97 29.96 -10.26
CA THR A 875 -6.61 30.35 -10.67
C THR A 875 -5.55 29.89 -9.68
N GLY A 876 -4.48 29.25 -10.13
CA GLY A 876 -3.40 28.75 -9.26
C GLY A 876 -2.67 27.57 -9.86
N THR A 877 -1.65 27.07 -9.16
CA THR A 877 -0.97 25.82 -9.52
C THR A 877 -1.57 24.68 -8.71
N TRP A 878 -1.90 23.57 -9.36
CA TRP A 878 -2.60 22.44 -8.77
C TRP A 878 -1.86 21.14 -9.06
N LEU A 879 -1.69 20.28 -8.07
CA LEU A 879 -1.36 18.87 -8.27
C LEU A 879 -2.67 18.11 -8.47
N ILE A 880 -2.81 17.44 -9.61
CA ILE A 880 -4.00 16.71 -10.00
C ILE A 880 -3.65 15.23 -10.09
N ASN A 881 -4.37 14.38 -9.36
CA ASN A 881 -4.29 12.93 -9.43
C ASN A 881 -5.60 12.37 -9.97
N ALA A 882 -5.53 11.49 -10.96
CA ALA A 882 -6.68 10.89 -11.63
C ALA A 882 -6.53 9.38 -11.73
N ASP A 883 -7.54 8.64 -11.29
CA ASP A 883 -7.68 7.21 -11.51
C ASP A 883 -8.86 6.95 -12.46
N ALA A 884 -8.70 6.02 -13.40
CA ALA A 884 -9.77 5.65 -14.32
C ALA A 884 -9.78 4.15 -14.60
N GLN A 885 -10.96 3.60 -14.87
CA GLN A 885 -11.13 2.20 -15.24
C GLN A 885 -11.87 2.06 -16.56
N TYR A 886 -11.28 1.33 -17.49
CA TYR A 886 -11.92 0.93 -18.73
C TYR A 886 -12.38 -0.52 -18.63
N ARG A 887 -13.62 -0.81 -18.97
CA ARG A 887 -14.14 -2.18 -19.10
C ARG A 887 -14.75 -2.39 -20.47
N LYS A 888 -14.63 -3.61 -20.98
CA LYS A 888 -15.24 -4.02 -22.23
C LYS A 888 -15.89 -5.40 -22.12
N THR A 889 -17.12 -5.53 -22.61
CA THR A 889 -17.89 -6.81 -22.56
C THR A 889 -17.90 -7.61 -23.87
N THR A 890 -17.14 -7.19 -24.88
CA THR A 890 -16.97 -7.90 -26.17
C THR A 890 -15.53 -8.35 -26.38
N THR A 891 -15.33 -9.41 -27.18
CA THR A 891 -14.03 -10.05 -27.43
C THR A 891 -13.30 -9.46 -28.64
N THR A 892 -12.98 -8.16 -28.58
CA THR A 892 -12.15 -7.50 -29.60
C THR A 892 -11.07 -6.69 -28.91
N ALA A 893 -9.82 -6.81 -29.37
CA ALA A 893 -8.70 -6.04 -28.84
C ALA A 893 -8.95 -4.53 -28.98
N SER A 894 -8.46 -3.74 -28.00
CA SER A 894 -8.53 -2.27 -28.04
C SER A 894 -7.22 -1.68 -27.56
N GLN A 895 -6.82 -0.53 -28.10
CA GLN A 895 -5.98 0.40 -27.34
C GLN A 895 -6.87 1.45 -26.70
N VAL A 896 -6.58 1.76 -25.44
CA VAL A 896 -7.34 2.71 -24.64
C VAL A 896 -6.40 3.80 -24.17
N THR A 897 -6.80 5.05 -24.35
CA THR A 897 -6.04 6.23 -23.93
C THR A 897 -6.85 7.01 -22.92
N VAL A 898 -6.24 7.33 -21.78
CA VAL A 898 -6.80 8.21 -20.74
C VAL A 898 -5.94 9.46 -20.63
N ARG A 899 -6.55 10.62 -20.40
CA ARG A 899 -5.83 11.89 -20.21
C ARG A 899 -6.48 12.82 -19.19
N ILE A 900 -5.66 13.66 -18.57
CA ILE A 900 -6.09 14.86 -17.83
C ILE A 900 -6.08 16.04 -18.81
N SER A 901 -7.22 16.73 -18.93
CA SER A 901 -7.46 17.72 -19.99
C SER A 901 -8.37 18.85 -19.49
N ASP A 902 -8.24 20.06 -20.04
CA ASP A 902 -9.23 21.14 -19.86
C ASP A 902 -10.21 21.22 -21.07
N GLY A 903 -10.09 20.28 -22.01
CA GLY A 903 -10.80 20.26 -23.28
C GLY A 903 -9.99 20.81 -24.45
N THR A 904 -8.99 21.66 -24.19
CA THR A 904 -8.09 22.26 -25.20
C THR A 904 -6.64 21.79 -25.02
N ASN A 905 -6.12 21.87 -23.80
CA ASN A 905 -4.79 21.45 -23.39
C ASN A 905 -4.82 20.06 -22.75
N HIS A 906 -3.70 19.33 -22.85
CA HIS A 906 -3.55 17.98 -22.30
C HIS A 906 -2.33 17.94 -21.40
N PHE A 907 -2.52 17.57 -20.14
CA PHE A 907 -1.50 17.73 -19.09
C PHE A 907 -0.77 16.43 -18.75
N ALA A 908 -1.48 15.30 -18.82
CA ALA A 908 -0.92 13.96 -18.70
C ALA A 908 -1.78 12.98 -19.48
N SER A 909 -1.17 11.91 -20.00
CA SER A 909 -1.86 10.83 -20.69
C SER A 909 -1.21 9.48 -20.44
N ALA A 910 -2.01 8.43 -20.41
CA ALA A 910 -1.58 7.04 -20.37
C ALA A 910 -2.32 6.23 -21.43
N ASN A 911 -1.66 5.22 -21.98
CA ASN A 911 -2.25 4.29 -22.94
C ASN A 911 -2.02 2.86 -22.46
N ALA A 912 -3.01 1.99 -22.66
CA ALA A 912 -2.89 0.56 -22.38
C ALA A 912 -3.64 -0.27 -23.43
N TYR A 913 -3.21 -1.53 -23.56
CA TYR A 913 -3.84 -2.52 -24.42
C TYR A 913 -4.87 -3.34 -23.64
N HIS A 914 -6.04 -3.56 -24.24
CA HIS A 914 -7.07 -4.46 -23.74
C HIS A 914 -7.07 -5.75 -24.57
N ALA A 915 -6.88 -6.89 -23.91
CA ALA A 915 -6.48 -8.18 -24.50
C ALA A 915 -7.58 -8.97 -25.24
N SER A 916 -8.65 -8.32 -25.74
CA SER A 916 -9.74 -8.99 -26.48
C SER A 916 -10.54 -10.02 -25.65
N VAL A 917 -10.60 -9.86 -24.33
CA VAL A 917 -11.34 -10.74 -23.42
C VAL A 917 -12.53 -10.01 -22.81
N SER A 918 -13.73 -10.60 -22.90
CA SER A 918 -14.95 -10.01 -22.33
C SER A 918 -14.86 -9.92 -20.80
N GLY A 919 -15.23 -8.76 -20.26
CA GLY A 919 -15.42 -8.53 -18.83
C GLY A 919 -14.19 -8.04 -18.08
N ILE A 920 -12.99 -8.04 -18.69
CA ILE A 920 -11.75 -7.54 -18.07
C ILE A 920 -11.76 -6.01 -17.98
N THR A 921 -11.30 -5.51 -16.83
CA THR A 921 -11.11 -4.08 -16.54
C THR A 921 -9.62 -3.71 -16.62
N VAL A 922 -9.30 -2.56 -17.20
CA VAL A 922 -7.95 -2.00 -17.28
C VAL A 922 -7.89 -0.72 -16.44
N PRO A 923 -7.07 -0.67 -15.37
CA PRO A 923 -6.91 0.52 -14.54
C PRO A 923 -5.85 1.48 -15.12
N PHE A 924 -6.05 2.77 -14.86
CA PHE A 924 -5.13 3.85 -15.19
C PHE A 924 -4.99 4.77 -13.98
N SER A 925 -3.75 5.23 -13.73
CA SER A 925 -3.48 6.30 -12.77
C SER A 925 -2.60 7.35 -13.45
N LEU A 926 -2.98 8.62 -13.32
CA LEU A 926 -2.30 9.77 -13.92
C LEU A 926 -2.09 10.84 -12.84
N ALA A 927 -0.98 11.57 -12.94
CA ALA A 927 -0.73 12.75 -12.14
C ALA A 927 -0.18 13.89 -13.02
N ALA A 928 -0.56 15.13 -12.73
CA ALA A 928 -0.04 16.31 -13.41
C ALA A 928 -0.01 17.52 -12.46
N VAL A 929 1.00 18.37 -12.62
CA VAL A 929 0.99 19.72 -12.03
C VAL A 929 0.49 20.70 -13.09
N VAL A 930 -0.63 21.36 -12.82
CA VAL A 930 -1.34 22.22 -13.78
C VAL A 930 -1.46 23.63 -13.22
N THR A 931 -0.97 24.62 -13.97
CA THR A 931 -1.18 26.04 -13.66
C THR A 931 -2.40 26.56 -14.40
N VAL A 932 -3.46 26.85 -13.65
CA VAL A 932 -4.75 27.36 -14.13
C VAL A 932 -4.69 28.89 -14.11
N ALA A 933 -4.70 29.52 -15.29
CA ALA A 933 -4.57 30.98 -15.44
C ALA A 933 -5.89 31.76 -15.29
N ALA A 934 -7.02 31.09 -15.54
CA ALA A 934 -8.40 31.56 -15.33
C ALA A 934 -9.24 30.33 -14.94
N ALA A 935 -10.35 30.51 -14.21
CA ALA A 935 -11.18 29.39 -13.76
C ALA A 935 -11.50 28.43 -14.91
N ALA A 936 -11.19 27.14 -14.75
CA ALA A 936 -11.26 26.14 -15.81
C ALA A 936 -11.69 24.77 -15.26
N ASP A 937 -12.41 24.01 -16.09
CA ASP A 937 -12.82 22.65 -15.77
C ASP A 937 -11.74 21.66 -16.20
N ILE A 938 -11.05 21.06 -15.23
CA ILE A 938 -10.10 19.97 -15.49
C ILE A 938 -10.80 18.64 -15.34
N LYS A 939 -10.68 17.77 -16.34
CA LYS A 939 -11.43 16.53 -16.45
C LYS A 939 -10.57 15.35 -16.87
N ILE A 940 -11.04 14.16 -16.50
CA ILE A 940 -10.56 12.91 -17.10
C ILE A 940 -11.26 12.74 -18.45
N GLN A 941 -10.52 12.41 -19.50
CA GLN A 941 -11.11 11.96 -20.76
C GLN A 941 -10.55 10.59 -21.15
N MET A 942 -11.38 9.73 -21.73
CA MET A 942 -10.99 8.40 -22.21
C MET A 942 -11.44 8.19 -23.65
N ALA A 943 -10.59 7.54 -24.43
CA ALA A 943 -10.87 7.12 -25.80
C ALA A 943 -10.41 5.67 -26.01
N THR A 944 -11.05 4.96 -26.94
CA THR A 944 -10.71 3.59 -27.32
C THR A 944 -10.68 3.45 -28.84
N THR A 945 -9.81 2.61 -29.39
CA THR A 945 -9.67 2.42 -30.85
C THR A 945 -10.82 1.66 -31.51
N VAL A 946 -11.78 1.16 -30.73
CA VAL A 946 -12.85 0.23 -31.17
C VAL A 946 -14.21 0.54 -30.55
N GLY A 947 -14.51 1.83 -30.38
CA GLY A 947 -15.68 2.32 -29.64
C GLY A 947 -17.00 1.71 -30.12
N ASN A 948 -17.80 1.27 -29.14
CA ASN A 948 -19.13 0.68 -29.31
C ASN A 948 -19.87 0.66 -27.95
N ALA A 949 -21.11 0.18 -27.92
CA ALA A 949 -21.94 0.14 -26.70
C ALA A 949 -21.37 -0.72 -25.55
N ALA A 950 -20.43 -1.63 -25.85
CA ALA A 950 -19.81 -2.53 -24.88
C ALA A 950 -18.53 -1.96 -24.25
N CYS A 951 -18.06 -0.78 -24.67
CA CYS A 951 -16.86 -0.13 -24.13
C CYS A 951 -17.26 0.95 -23.12
N THR A 952 -16.84 0.84 -21.87
CA THR A 952 -17.29 1.73 -20.78
C THR A 952 -16.12 2.23 -19.93
N MET A 953 -16.13 3.53 -19.63
CA MET A 953 -15.43 4.08 -18.46
C MET A 953 -16.29 3.77 -17.23
N GLN A 954 -15.76 3.05 -16.25
CA GLN A 954 -16.53 2.51 -15.13
C GLN A 954 -16.68 3.51 -13.98
N SER A 955 -17.89 3.62 -13.41
CA SER A 955 -18.14 4.36 -12.16
C SER A 955 -17.83 3.52 -10.90
N ALA A 956 -17.96 2.19 -10.99
CA ALA A 956 -17.72 1.25 -9.89
C ALA A 956 -16.70 0.17 -10.25
N VAL A 957 -15.94 -0.28 -9.24
CA VAL A 957 -14.91 -1.33 -9.38
C VAL A 957 -15.60 -2.67 -9.60
N SER A 958 -15.09 -3.49 -10.52
CA SER A 958 -15.74 -4.75 -10.93
C SER A 958 -15.87 -5.82 -9.83
N ASN A 959 -15.23 -5.66 -8.66
CA ASN A 959 -15.21 -6.62 -7.55
C ASN A 959 -15.87 -6.12 -6.24
N ASN A 960 -16.53 -4.96 -6.22
CA ASN A 960 -17.12 -4.44 -4.99
C ASN A 960 -18.61 -4.11 -5.15
N ALA A 961 -19.46 -4.81 -4.40
CA ALA A 961 -20.90 -4.59 -4.33
C ALA A 961 -21.29 -3.33 -3.51
N SER A 962 -20.34 -2.56 -2.97
CA SER A 962 -20.63 -1.41 -2.09
C SER A 962 -20.56 0.00 -2.73
N GLY A 963 -20.43 0.11 -4.06
CA GLY A 963 -20.69 1.37 -4.79
C GLY A 963 -19.52 2.36 -4.90
N SER A 964 -19.48 2.99 -6.08
CA SER A 964 -18.82 4.24 -6.54
C SER A 964 -17.38 4.50 -6.08
N ASN A 965 -16.42 4.55 -7.02
CA ASN A 965 -15.10 5.25 -6.98
C ASN A 965 -14.06 4.68 -7.99
N ALA A 966 -14.47 3.93 -9.04
CA ALA A 966 -13.50 3.35 -9.98
C ALA A 966 -12.80 4.39 -10.86
N THR A 967 -13.52 5.44 -11.26
CA THR A 967 -12.96 6.57 -11.99
C THR A 967 -13.18 7.84 -11.17
N GLN A 968 -12.08 8.48 -10.78
CA GLN A 968 -12.08 9.63 -9.88
C GLN A 968 -10.92 10.57 -10.19
N ILE A 969 -11.13 11.86 -9.95
CA ILE A 969 -10.11 12.90 -10.06
C ILE A 969 -10.06 13.69 -8.77
N SER A 970 -8.86 14.03 -8.35
CA SER A 970 -8.57 14.85 -7.18
C SER A 970 -7.55 15.92 -7.54
N ALA A 971 -7.67 17.10 -6.94
CA ALA A 971 -6.74 18.19 -7.10
C ALA A 971 -6.44 18.81 -5.75
N ILE A 972 -5.18 19.20 -5.55
CA ILE A 972 -4.68 19.94 -4.39
C ILE A 972 -3.92 21.16 -4.92
N ARG A 973 -4.28 22.35 -4.45
CA ARG A 973 -3.57 23.57 -4.82
C ARG A 973 -2.20 23.60 -4.16
N LEU A 974 -1.17 23.94 -4.95
CA LEU A 974 0.20 24.09 -4.53
C LEU A 974 0.51 25.57 -4.32
N GLY A 975 0.92 25.95 -3.11
CA GLY A 975 1.21 27.32 -2.69
C GLY A 975 0.18 27.81 -1.68
#